data_AF-A0A1G1YCP5-F1
#
_entry.id   AF-A0A1G1YCP5-F1
#
_cell.length_a   1.000
_cell.length_b   1.000
_cell.length_c   1.000
_cell.angle_alpha   90.00
_cell.angle_beta   90.00
_cell.angle_gamma   90.00
#
_symmetry.space_group_name_H-M   'P 1'
#
loop_
_entity.id
_entity.type
_entity.pdbx_description
1 polymer ?
#
loop_
_entity_poly.entity_id
_entity_poly.type
_entity_poly.pdbx_seq_one_letter_code
_entity_poly.pdbx_strand_id
1 'polypeptide(L)'
;MSILSSLFANPNKPDDRIVLRLKPLAEKINQLEPRFEAFSDDQLKEQTQRFRAELANGKTIDDLLPEAFACVREASKRTLGLRHFDVQLLGGMILHQGKIAEMKTGEGKTLVATLPLYLNALEGKGAQLVTVNDYLSRRDCGWMGPIYHQLGLRTGVIVHDAAFVFDPEFIDENHTDSRLRHLRPVSRKEAYAADITYGTNNEFGFDYLRDNMVQERSQMVQRDLRYAIVDEVDSILIDEARTPLIISAPDMESTDQYRQFAKLVTRLQENEDYNVDEKMRASTLTEAGIAKMEQLLGVENIYTDRGISEVHHIEQALRAHALYKRDRDYVVKDGEVIIVDEFTGRLMLGRRYSEGLHQAIEAKEGVEVKRESRTLATITFQNYFRLYAKLAGMTGTAATEVEEFFKIYGLEVAVVPTNQPMVRQDLPDRIYKNETGKFKAIVAEVKARHEQGTPVLIGTISIEKNEILAERLEQAGIRVNVLNAKQHEREAEILSQAGRLGAVTVATNMAGRGVDIKLGGDPVDPDEEQKVKAAGGLLVLGTERHESRRIDNQLRGRSGRQGDPGASQFYVSMDDDLMRIFGSDRIKGMMEALKVPDDMPLENRMVSKALSRAQEKVEGHHFDIRKHLVEYDDIINKHRTAIYQKRHRIVGGEDLKTQLLDYVKQEIVDVVTFHTAGDDESGWNIEEIYEVAHTIFPMPPEARLKLTDIQDEADDDFADRDSRGKLIGCLFKQAVEAYNQLEEHIIAATSDETSMRKIERGIMLRSIDMLWIEHLEAIDHLRAGIGLRAYGQRDPLIEYKNESYRLFQDLLKLIQKQIVYSIYKVGVARQLAPSVMEQAAGSITLSAPAKTMSDGQSAIAAAASGPTPQQREVEAHRQSLPSDDQTHYQGARVGRNDPCPCGSGKKFKRCHGA
;
A
#
# COMPACT_ATOMS: atom_id res chain seq x y z
N MET A 1 -37.04 -12.85 -24.93
CA MET A 1 -36.30 -14.04 -24.44
C MET A 1 -37.29 -14.97 -23.79
N SER A 2 -37.19 -16.26 -24.08
CA SER A 2 -38.21 -17.27 -23.78
C SER A 2 -38.45 -17.49 -22.28
N ILE A 3 -39.71 -17.64 -21.89
CA ILE A 3 -40.23 -17.99 -20.54
C ILE A 3 -39.56 -19.26 -19.94
N LEU A 4 -38.87 -20.06 -20.76
CA LEU A 4 -38.11 -21.23 -20.33
C LEU A 4 -36.81 -20.90 -19.59
N SER A 5 -36.22 -19.70 -19.75
CA SER A 5 -34.98 -19.34 -19.06
C SER A 5 -35.18 -18.79 -17.65
N SER A 6 -36.40 -18.39 -17.28
CA SER A 6 -36.69 -17.83 -15.95
C SER A 6 -37.12 -18.86 -14.91
N LEU A 7 -37.45 -20.09 -15.34
CA LEU A 7 -37.97 -21.15 -14.46
C LEU A 7 -36.99 -22.29 -14.21
N PHE A 8 -35.92 -22.42 -15.00
CA PHE A 8 -34.86 -23.39 -14.77
C PHE A 8 -33.50 -22.71 -14.87
N ALA A 9 -32.83 -22.59 -13.73
CA ALA A 9 -31.40 -22.33 -13.64
C ALA A 9 -30.69 -23.26 -14.63
N ASN A 10 -29.91 -22.71 -15.55
CA ASN A 10 -29.33 -23.50 -16.64
C ASN A 10 -28.20 -24.35 -16.03
N PRO A 11 -28.33 -25.68 -15.97
CA PRO A 11 -27.32 -26.52 -15.35
C PRO A 11 -25.98 -26.50 -16.11
N ASN A 12 -25.86 -25.82 -17.24
CA ASN A 12 -24.60 -25.63 -17.97
C ASN A 12 -23.92 -24.28 -17.67
N LYS A 13 -24.50 -23.40 -16.84
CA LYS A 13 -23.82 -22.20 -16.32
C LYS A 13 -23.21 -22.49 -14.95
N PRO A 14 -21.90 -22.24 -14.72
CA PRO A 14 -21.24 -22.50 -13.45
C PRO A 14 -21.90 -21.78 -12.25
N ASP A 15 -22.32 -20.53 -12.44
CA ASP A 15 -22.91 -19.69 -11.38
C ASP A 15 -24.24 -20.26 -10.86
N ASP A 16 -25.10 -20.70 -11.77
CA ASP A 16 -26.40 -21.31 -11.48
C ASP A 16 -26.23 -22.59 -10.64
N ARG A 17 -25.14 -23.35 -10.83
CA ARG A 17 -24.85 -24.55 -10.03
C ARG A 17 -24.47 -24.24 -8.58
N ILE A 18 -23.71 -23.17 -8.34
CA ILE A 18 -23.31 -22.78 -6.98
C ILE A 18 -24.55 -22.35 -6.19
N VAL A 19 -25.40 -21.52 -6.80
CA VAL A 19 -26.66 -21.08 -6.19
C VAL A 19 -27.57 -22.27 -5.87
N LEU A 20 -27.75 -23.20 -6.81
CA LEU A 20 -28.55 -24.41 -6.59
C LEU A 20 -28.00 -25.29 -5.47
N ARG A 21 -26.66 -25.38 -5.31
CA ARG A 21 -26.02 -26.16 -4.24
C ARG A 21 -26.18 -25.51 -2.87
N LEU A 22 -26.16 -24.19 -2.78
CA LEU A 22 -26.23 -23.44 -1.52
C LEU A 22 -27.66 -23.17 -1.04
N LYS A 23 -28.63 -23.18 -1.95
CA LYS A 23 -30.04 -22.91 -1.64
C LYS A 23 -30.63 -23.79 -0.51
N PRO A 24 -30.40 -25.12 -0.47
CA PRO A 24 -30.88 -25.94 0.65
C PRO A 24 -30.31 -25.52 2.01
N LEU A 25 -29.09 -24.98 2.03
CA LEU A 25 -28.45 -24.50 3.25
C LEU A 25 -29.07 -23.16 3.72
N ALA A 26 -29.40 -22.27 2.77
CA ALA A 26 -30.16 -21.06 3.06
C ALA A 26 -31.55 -21.39 3.64
N GLU A 27 -32.24 -22.38 3.07
CA GLU A 27 -33.52 -22.86 3.60
C GLU A 27 -33.40 -23.44 5.01
N LYS A 28 -32.32 -24.18 5.30
CA LYS A 28 -32.02 -24.66 6.66
C LYS A 28 -31.81 -23.51 7.65
N ILE A 29 -31.11 -22.44 7.26
CA ILE A 29 -30.94 -21.23 8.08
C ILE A 29 -32.30 -20.58 8.34
N ASN A 30 -33.15 -20.46 7.31
CA ASN A 30 -34.50 -19.90 7.45
C ASN A 30 -35.38 -20.71 8.42
N GLN A 31 -35.26 -22.04 8.42
CA GLN A 31 -36.00 -22.91 9.34
C GLN A 31 -35.57 -22.73 10.82
N LEU A 32 -34.37 -22.23 11.08
CA LEU A 32 -33.87 -21.97 12.42
C LEU A 32 -34.37 -20.63 13.00
N GLU A 33 -34.90 -19.74 12.16
CA GLU A 33 -35.30 -18.38 12.57
C GLU A 33 -36.26 -18.36 13.79
N PRO A 34 -37.34 -19.17 13.86
CA PRO A 34 -38.24 -19.15 15.02
C PRO A 34 -37.55 -19.53 16.34
N ARG A 35 -36.51 -20.38 16.28
CA ARG A 35 -35.75 -20.80 17.46
C ARG A 35 -34.91 -19.65 18.01
N PHE A 36 -34.22 -18.91 17.13
CA PHE A 36 -33.37 -17.80 17.54
C PHE A 36 -34.18 -16.56 17.90
N GLU A 37 -35.32 -16.31 17.25
CA GLU A 37 -36.25 -15.24 17.62
C GLU A 37 -36.77 -15.40 19.05
N ALA A 38 -36.96 -16.65 19.52
CA ALA A 38 -37.41 -16.94 20.88
C ALA A 38 -36.33 -16.73 21.97
N PHE A 39 -35.05 -16.54 21.61
CA PHE A 39 -33.98 -16.35 22.59
C PHE A 39 -34.00 -14.94 23.21
N SER A 40 -33.63 -14.83 24.49
CA SER A 40 -33.25 -13.54 25.07
C SER A 40 -31.91 -13.06 24.51
N ASP A 41 -31.56 -11.79 24.72
CA ASP A 41 -30.27 -11.25 24.29
C ASP A 41 -29.09 -11.98 24.96
N ASP A 42 -29.22 -12.35 26.23
CA ASP A 42 -28.22 -13.15 26.95
C ASP A 42 -28.08 -14.56 26.34
N GLN A 43 -29.19 -15.22 26.03
CA GLN A 43 -29.18 -16.55 25.39
C GLN A 43 -28.57 -16.52 23.99
N LEU A 44 -28.76 -15.41 23.25
CA LEU A 44 -28.14 -15.19 21.95
C LEU A 44 -26.63 -15.02 22.08
N LYS A 45 -26.18 -14.23 23.07
CA LYS A 45 -24.76 -14.03 23.40
C LYS A 45 -24.08 -15.31 23.86
N GLU A 46 -24.76 -16.14 24.65
CA GLU A 46 -24.27 -17.45 25.10
C GLU A 46 -24.00 -18.43 23.94
N GLN A 47 -24.66 -18.26 22.78
CA GLN A 47 -24.41 -19.12 21.61
C GLN A 47 -22.95 -19.07 21.15
N THR A 48 -22.29 -17.91 21.24
CA THR A 48 -20.88 -17.76 20.88
C THR A 48 -19.99 -18.66 21.74
N GLN A 49 -20.26 -18.75 23.04
CA GLN A 49 -19.51 -19.64 23.94
C GLN A 49 -19.79 -21.11 23.64
N ARG A 50 -21.06 -21.47 23.37
CA ARG A 50 -21.44 -22.81 22.94
C ARG A 50 -20.70 -23.21 21.67
N PHE A 51 -20.69 -22.35 20.65
CA PHE A 51 -20.02 -22.62 19.38
C PHE A 51 -18.51 -22.81 19.55
N ARG A 52 -17.86 -21.95 20.36
CA ARG A 52 -16.43 -22.12 20.70
C ARG A 52 -16.15 -23.45 21.40
N ALA A 53 -17.00 -23.87 22.33
CA ALA A 53 -16.87 -25.17 22.99
C ALA A 53 -17.08 -26.35 22.02
N GLU A 54 -18.03 -26.24 21.09
CA GLU A 54 -18.25 -27.26 20.06
C GLU A 54 -17.07 -27.39 19.07
N LEU A 55 -16.43 -26.27 18.69
CA LEU A 55 -15.18 -26.29 17.91
C LEU A 55 -14.04 -26.95 18.68
N ALA A 56 -13.89 -26.65 19.97
CA ALA A 56 -12.89 -27.29 20.84
C ALA A 56 -13.13 -28.80 20.97
N ASN A 57 -14.38 -29.26 20.89
CA ASN A 57 -14.78 -30.67 20.90
C ASN A 57 -14.70 -31.36 19.52
N GLY A 58 -14.13 -30.70 18.50
CA GLY A 58 -13.82 -31.31 17.21
C GLY A 58 -14.85 -31.08 16.09
N LYS A 59 -15.90 -30.27 16.31
CA LYS A 59 -16.74 -29.79 15.19
C LYS A 59 -15.95 -28.84 14.30
N THR A 60 -16.33 -28.77 13.03
CA THR A 60 -15.76 -27.80 12.08
C THR A 60 -16.59 -26.52 12.03
N ILE A 61 -16.00 -25.44 11.52
CA ILE A 61 -16.72 -24.18 11.25
C ILE A 61 -17.86 -24.37 10.24
N ASP A 62 -17.72 -25.31 9.30
CA ASP A 62 -18.77 -25.63 8.31
C ASP A 62 -19.99 -26.26 8.98
N ASP A 63 -19.80 -27.11 9.99
CA ASP A 63 -20.89 -27.74 10.74
C ASP A 63 -21.75 -26.72 11.49
N LEU A 64 -21.11 -25.65 11.97
CA LEU A 64 -21.75 -24.58 12.74
C LEU A 64 -22.42 -23.51 11.87
N LEU A 65 -22.10 -23.46 10.57
CA LEU A 65 -22.52 -22.40 9.67
C LEU A 65 -24.03 -22.10 9.74
N PRO A 66 -24.96 -23.08 9.68
CA PRO A 66 -26.39 -22.77 9.70
C PRO A 66 -26.85 -22.08 10.97
N GLU A 67 -26.37 -22.54 12.13
CA GLU A 67 -26.76 -21.99 13.43
C GLU A 67 -26.08 -20.64 13.67
N ALA A 68 -24.81 -20.49 13.29
CA ALA A 68 -24.09 -19.24 13.39
C ALA A 68 -24.71 -18.14 12.52
N PHE A 69 -25.10 -18.45 11.27
CA PHE A 69 -25.74 -17.49 10.38
C PHE A 69 -27.13 -17.08 10.86
N ALA A 70 -27.91 -18.03 11.41
CA ALA A 70 -29.20 -17.71 12.04
C ALA A 70 -29.03 -16.79 13.26
N CYS A 71 -28.00 -17.03 14.08
CA CYS A 71 -27.64 -16.20 15.23
C CYS A 71 -27.31 -14.75 14.82
N VAL A 72 -26.44 -14.58 13.81
CA VAL A 72 -26.05 -13.26 13.29
C VAL A 72 -27.23 -12.52 12.66
N ARG A 73 -28.08 -13.22 11.91
CA ARG A 73 -29.30 -12.63 11.34
C ARG A 73 -30.20 -12.07 12.43
N GLU A 74 -30.42 -12.83 13.50
CA GLU A 74 -31.27 -12.38 14.60
C GLU A 74 -30.65 -11.18 15.34
N ALA A 75 -29.34 -11.19 15.59
CA ALA A 75 -28.64 -10.05 16.16
C ALA A 75 -28.76 -8.79 15.29
N SER A 76 -28.62 -8.92 13.97
CA SER A 76 -28.82 -7.83 13.01
C SER A 76 -30.25 -7.27 13.03
N LYS A 77 -31.26 -8.15 13.11
CA LYS A 77 -32.67 -7.75 13.21
C LYS A 77 -32.92 -6.95 14.49
N ARG A 78 -32.35 -7.34 15.62
CA ARG A 78 -32.51 -6.67 16.92
C ARG A 78 -31.78 -5.34 17.02
N THR A 79 -30.54 -5.28 16.53
CA THR A 79 -29.68 -4.09 16.68
C THR A 79 -29.91 -3.06 15.60
N LEU A 80 -30.00 -3.48 14.34
CA LEU A 80 -30.08 -2.57 13.19
C LEU A 80 -31.47 -2.54 12.55
N GLY A 81 -32.39 -3.44 12.94
CA GLY A 81 -33.68 -3.58 12.27
C GLY A 81 -33.59 -4.25 10.89
N LEU A 82 -32.43 -4.82 10.54
CA LEU A 82 -32.16 -5.38 9.21
C LEU A 82 -32.12 -6.90 9.29
N ARG A 83 -33.08 -7.57 8.65
CA ARG A 83 -33.08 -9.02 8.47
C ARG A 83 -32.37 -9.39 7.18
N HIS A 84 -31.36 -10.27 7.24
CA HIS A 84 -30.68 -10.73 6.03
C HIS A 84 -31.63 -11.43 5.04
N PHE A 85 -31.59 -11.01 3.76
CA PHE A 85 -32.25 -11.69 2.65
C PHE A 85 -31.60 -13.04 2.32
N ASP A 86 -32.31 -13.88 1.58
CA ASP A 86 -31.78 -15.20 1.18
C ASP A 86 -30.54 -15.05 0.28
N VAL A 87 -30.54 -14.06 -0.63
CA VAL A 87 -29.37 -13.77 -1.48
C VAL A 87 -28.16 -13.31 -0.67
N GLN A 88 -28.39 -12.64 0.46
CA GLN A 88 -27.33 -12.22 1.39
C GLN A 88 -26.75 -13.41 2.15
N LEU A 89 -27.57 -14.41 2.53
CA LEU A 89 -27.06 -15.66 3.08
C LEU A 89 -26.18 -16.40 2.06
N LEU A 90 -26.61 -16.48 0.80
CA LEU A 90 -25.82 -17.10 -0.28
C LEU A 90 -24.47 -16.39 -0.44
N GLY A 91 -24.45 -15.06 -0.47
CA GLY A 91 -23.23 -14.26 -0.50
C GLY A 91 -22.31 -14.56 0.69
N GLY A 92 -22.86 -14.62 1.91
CA GLY A 92 -22.09 -14.94 3.11
C GLY A 92 -21.47 -16.34 3.07
N MET A 93 -22.17 -17.33 2.52
CA MET A 93 -21.65 -18.69 2.32
C MET A 93 -20.52 -18.73 1.29
N ILE A 94 -20.65 -17.99 0.19
CA ILE A 94 -19.61 -17.88 -0.85
C ILE A 94 -18.34 -17.25 -0.26
N LEU A 95 -18.49 -16.17 0.50
CA LEU A 95 -17.36 -15.53 1.20
C LEU A 95 -16.69 -16.49 2.19
N HIS A 96 -17.49 -17.26 2.95
CA HIS A 96 -16.94 -18.24 3.88
C HIS A 96 -16.11 -19.33 3.19
N GLN A 97 -16.48 -19.71 1.97
CA GLN A 97 -15.76 -20.69 1.14
C GLN A 97 -14.44 -20.17 0.54
N GLY A 98 -14.06 -18.92 0.79
CA GLY A 98 -12.84 -18.34 0.22
C GLY A 98 -12.98 -17.97 -1.25
N LYS A 99 -14.16 -17.46 -1.64
CA LYS A 99 -14.49 -17.07 -3.02
C LYS A 99 -14.89 -15.60 -3.10
N ILE A 100 -15.03 -15.10 -4.32
CA ILE A 100 -15.56 -13.77 -4.58
C ILE A 100 -17.07 -13.85 -4.78
N ALA A 101 -17.82 -13.14 -3.93
CA ALA A 101 -19.26 -12.95 -4.09
C ALA A 101 -19.52 -11.69 -4.94
N GLU A 102 -19.93 -11.87 -6.20
CA GLU A 102 -20.43 -10.75 -6.99
C GLU A 102 -21.89 -10.47 -6.61
N MET A 103 -22.10 -9.37 -5.89
CA MET A 103 -23.40 -8.88 -5.46
C MET A 103 -23.58 -7.45 -5.96
N LYS A 104 -24.65 -7.19 -6.73
CA LYS A 104 -24.90 -5.85 -7.29
C LYS A 104 -24.98 -4.78 -6.19
N THR A 105 -24.63 -3.55 -6.55
CA THR A 105 -24.63 -2.43 -5.60
C THR A 105 -26.04 -2.22 -5.04
N GLY A 106 -26.16 -2.06 -3.72
CA GLY A 106 -27.46 -1.99 -3.03
C GLY A 106 -28.00 -3.33 -2.53
N GLU A 107 -27.31 -4.46 -2.74
CA GLU A 107 -27.68 -5.76 -2.15
C GLU A 107 -27.24 -5.93 -0.68
N GLY A 108 -26.60 -4.91 -0.08
CA GLY A 108 -26.21 -4.91 1.33
C GLY A 108 -24.90 -5.65 1.65
N LYS A 109 -23.86 -5.50 0.82
CA LYS A 109 -22.55 -6.16 0.96
C LYS A 109 -21.93 -6.03 2.36
N THR A 110 -21.96 -4.82 2.95
CA THR A 110 -21.47 -4.58 4.32
C THR A 110 -22.16 -5.48 5.34
N LEU A 111 -23.48 -5.65 5.24
CA LEU A 111 -24.25 -6.51 6.13
C LEU A 111 -23.98 -8.00 5.87
N VAL A 112 -23.74 -8.38 4.61
CA VAL A 112 -23.39 -9.76 4.23
C VAL A 112 -22.09 -10.22 4.88
N ALA A 113 -21.08 -9.36 4.94
CA ALA A 113 -19.78 -9.69 5.53
C ALA A 113 -19.87 -10.06 7.02
N THR A 114 -20.92 -9.64 7.74
CA THR A 114 -21.08 -9.98 9.16
C THR A 114 -21.22 -11.47 9.41
N LEU A 115 -21.89 -12.19 8.50
CA LEU A 115 -22.13 -13.63 8.59
C LEU A 115 -20.81 -14.44 8.59
N PRO A 116 -19.94 -14.37 7.55
CA PRO A 116 -18.70 -15.11 7.52
C PRO A 116 -17.65 -14.55 8.51
N LEU A 117 -17.62 -13.25 8.80
CA LEU A 117 -16.67 -12.69 9.77
C LEU A 117 -16.94 -13.25 11.17
N TYR A 118 -18.21 -13.27 11.61
CA TYR A 118 -18.59 -13.89 12.88
C TYR A 118 -18.18 -15.37 12.93
N LEU A 119 -18.58 -16.16 11.91
CA LEU A 119 -18.32 -17.58 11.87
C LEU A 119 -16.82 -17.92 11.94
N ASN A 120 -15.98 -17.22 11.17
CA ASN A 120 -14.55 -17.46 11.16
C ASN A 120 -13.84 -16.91 12.41
N ALA A 121 -14.37 -15.85 13.02
CA ALA A 121 -13.85 -15.30 14.26
C ALA A 121 -14.06 -16.22 15.48
N LEU A 122 -14.96 -17.21 15.39
CA LEU A 122 -15.18 -18.20 16.45
C LEU A 122 -13.92 -19.03 16.75
N GLU A 123 -12.99 -19.18 15.80
CA GLU A 123 -11.70 -19.85 16.05
C GLU A 123 -10.79 -19.06 17.03
N GLY A 124 -11.08 -17.79 17.30
CA GLY A 124 -10.28 -16.94 18.19
C GLY A 124 -8.94 -16.49 17.60
N LYS A 125 -8.74 -16.68 16.29
CA LYS A 125 -7.49 -16.33 15.59
C LYS A 125 -7.54 -15.02 14.81
N GLY A 126 -8.68 -14.32 14.88
CA GLY A 126 -8.91 -13.04 14.19
C GLY A 126 -9.47 -13.21 12.76
N ALA A 127 -10.34 -12.29 12.37
CA ALA A 127 -10.83 -12.12 11.00
C ALA A 127 -10.73 -10.65 10.59
N GLN A 128 -10.33 -10.39 9.34
CA GLN A 128 -10.10 -9.03 8.87
C GLN A 128 -11.06 -8.65 7.74
N LEU A 129 -11.61 -7.43 7.81
CA LEU A 129 -12.32 -6.83 6.69
C LEU A 129 -11.49 -5.68 6.13
N VAL A 130 -11.16 -5.79 4.85
CA VAL A 130 -10.41 -4.77 4.13
C VAL A 130 -11.35 -3.90 3.31
N THR A 131 -11.25 -2.59 3.46
CA THR A 131 -12.01 -1.62 2.66
C THR A 131 -11.07 -0.68 1.90
N VAL A 132 -11.65 0.14 1.03
CA VAL A 132 -10.92 1.03 0.11
C VAL A 132 -10.36 2.28 0.80
N ASN A 133 -10.95 2.71 1.92
CA ASN A 133 -10.50 3.91 2.63
C ASN A 133 -10.82 3.88 4.13
N ASP A 134 -10.18 4.79 4.87
CA ASP A 134 -10.29 4.87 6.33
C ASP A 134 -11.70 5.25 6.80
N TYR A 135 -12.42 6.09 6.04
CA TYR A 135 -13.79 6.47 6.37
C TYR A 135 -14.72 5.25 6.35
N LEU A 136 -14.68 4.46 5.28
CA LEU A 136 -15.48 3.23 5.16
C LEU A 136 -15.11 2.22 6.25
N SER A 137 -13.81 2.06 6.53
CA SER A 137 -13.33 1.19 7.61
C SER A 137 -13.94 1.58 8.97
N ARG A 138 -13.91 2.87 9.33
CA ARG A 138 -14.48 3.37 10.60
C ARG A 138 -16.01 3.26 10.62
N ARG A 139 -16.65 3.73 9.55
CA ARG A 139 -18.12 3.70 9.41
C ARG A 139 -18.65 2.27 9.55
N ASP A 140 -18.05 1.33 8.85
CA ASP A 140 -18.53 -0.05 8.83
C ASP A 140 -18.22 -0.78 10.14
N CYS A 141 -17.06 -0.50 10.76
CA CYS A 141 -16.75 -0.99 12.10
C CYS A 141 -17.78 -0.52 13.13
N GLY A 142 -18.15 0.76 13.14
CA GLY A 142 -19.12 1.29 14.10
C GLY A 142 -20.58 0.97 13.74
N TRP A 143 -20.89 0.74 12.46
CA TRP A 143 -22.22 0.35 12.02
C TRP A 143 -22.51 -1.14 12.23
N MET A 144 -21.57 -2.04 11.96
CA MET A 144 -21.71 -3.49 12.16
C MET A 144 -21.26 -3.94 13.57
N GLY A 145 -20.48 -3.12 14.28
CA GLY A 145 -20.04 -3.34 15.65
C GLY A 145 -21.14 -3.78 16.64
N PRO A 146 -22.34 -3.16 16.64
CA PRO A 146 -23.45 -3.57 17.51
C PRO A 146 -23.83 -5.04 17.39
N ILE A 147 -23.81 -5.61 16.16
CA ILE A 147 -24.13 -7.02 15.90
C ILE A 147 -23.12 -7.91 16.61
N TYR A 148 -21.83 -7.64 16.40
CA TYR A 148 -20.75 -8.43 17.00
C TYR A 148 -20.73 -8.29 18.52
N HIS A 149 -20.97 -7.08 19.03
CA HIS A 149 -21.04 -6.82 20.46
C HIS A 149 -22.19 -7.58 21.13
N GLN A 150 -23.39 -7.59 20.54
CA GLN A 150 -24.53 -8.37 21.04
C GLN A 150 -24.19 -9.86 21.11
N LEU A 151 -23.43 -10.36 20.14
CA LEU A 151 -22.95 -11.74 20.11
C LEU A 151 -21.68 -11.98 20.96
N GLY A 152 -21.18 -10.98 21.68
CA GLY A 152 -20.04 -11.10 22.59
C GLY A 152 -18.66 -11.12 21.93
N LEU A 153 -18.53 -10.65 20.69
CA LEU A 153 -17.24 -10.47 20.00
C LEU A 153 -16.77 -9.02 20.08
N ARG A 154 -15.45 -8.82 20.07
CA ARG A 154 -14.79 -7.51 19.99
C ARG A 154 -14.48 -7.15 18.55
N THR A 155 -14.72 -5.89 18.18
CA THR A 155 -14.43 -5.36 16.84
C THR A 155 -13.50 -4.16 16.93
N GLY A 156 -12.38 -4.20 16.21
CA GLY A 156 -11.41 -3.11 16.09
C GLY A 156 -11.38 -2.52 14.68
N VAL A 157 -10.82 -1.33 14.53
CA VAL A 157 -10.52 -0.70 13.25
C VAL A 157 -9.16 -0.02 13.27
N ILE A 158 -8.40 -0.20 12.18
CA ILE A 158 -7.11 0.46 11.94
C ILE A 158 -7.31 1.49 10.83
N VAL A 159 -6.82 2.71 11.06
CA VAL A 159 -6.77 3.80 10.08
C VAL A 159 -5.41 4.48 10.11
N HIS A 160 -5.19 5.44 9.22
CA HIS A 160 -3.97 6.24 9.24
C HIS A 160 -3.77 6.91 10.61
N ASP A 161 -2.62 6.63 11.22
CA ASP A 161 -2.16 7.16 12.51
C ASP A 161 -3.06 6.92 13.73
N ALA A 162 -4.13 6.15 13.61
CA ALA A 162 -5.02 5.83 14.73
C ALA A 162 -5.58 4.41 14.66
N ALA A 163 -6.06 3.93 15.80
CA ALA A 163 -6.79 2.68 15.91
C ALA A 163 -7.93 2.84 16.93
N PHE A 164 -9.02 2.12 16.72
CA PHE A 164 -10.20 2.20 17.56
C PHE A 164 -10.79 0.82 17.82
N VAL A 165 -11.58 0.70 18.88
CA VAL A 165 -12.43 -0.47 19.16
C VAL A 165 -13.86 0.01 19.33
N PHE A 166 -14.81 -0.75 18.81
CA PHE A 166 -16.22 -0.49 19.03
C PHE A 166 -16.57 -0.72 20.51
N ASP A 167 -17.12 0.31 21.13
CA ASP A 167 -17.50 0.32 22.54
C ASP A 167 -18.81 1.11 22.71
N PRO A 168 -19.94 0.44 23.00
CA PRO A 168 -21.23 1.11 23.09
C PRO A 168 -21.34 2.09 24.26
N GLU A 169 -20.49 1.96 25.29
CA GLU A 169 -20.45 2.88 26.43
C GLU A 169 -19.67 4.17 26.13
N PHE A 170 -18.83 4.16 25.10
CA PHE A 170 -18.09 5.33 24.65
C PHE A 170 -18.94 6.15 23.67
N ILE A 171 -18.95 7.48 23.84
CA ILE A 171 -19.65 8.41 22.95
C ILE A 171 -18.71 9.56 22.61
N ASP A 172 -18.34 9.68 21.34
CA ASP A 172 -17.65 10.85 20.80
C ASP A 172 -18.66 11.92 20.35
N GLU A 173 -18.73 13.03 21.09
CA GLU A 173 -19.63 14.15 20.80
C GLU A 173 -19.21 14.95 19.55
N ASN A 174 -17.98 14.77 19.05
CA ASN A 174 -17.46 15.52 17.91
C ASN A 174 -17.99 15.04 16.55
N HIS A 175 -18.62 13.85 16.50
CA HIS A 175 -19.13 13.26 15.27
C HIS A 175 -20.65 13.43 15.11
N THR A 176 -21.08 13.94 13.96
CA THR A 176 -22.48 14.04 13.56
C THR A 176 -23.06 12.68 13.17
N ASP A 177 -22.27 11.82 12.55
CA ASP A 177 -22.66 10.45 12.16
C ASP A 177 -22.70 9.52 13.37
N SER A 178 -23.89 8.98 13.69
CA SER A 178 -24.08 8.05 14.80
C SER A 178 -23.22 6.79 14.71
N ARG A 179 -22.87 6.37 13.49
CA ARG A 179 -22.04 5.18 13.24
C ARG A 179 -20.58 5.37 13.66
N LEU A 180 -20.13 6.61 13.86
CA LEU A 180 -18.74 6.90 14.25
C LEU A 180 -18.57 7.19 15.74
N ARG A 181 -19.66 7.40 16.48
CA ARG A 181 -19.64 7.86 17.88
C ARG A 181 -19.11 6.85 18.88
N HIS A 182 -19.28 5.56 18.60
CA HIS A 182 -18.96 4.47 19.53
C HIS A 182 -17.58 3.84 19.27
N LEU A 183 -16.64 4.61 18.75
CA LEU A 183 -15.29 4.16 18.43
C LEU A 183 -14.28 4.71 19.44
N ARG A 184 -13.93 3.91 20.44
CA ARG A 184 -12.96 4.30 21.48
C ARG A 184 -11.53 4.19 20.94
N PRO A 185 -10.68 5.23 21.05
CA PRO A 185 -9.28 5.16 20.63
C PRO A 185 -8.49 4.12 21.42
N VAL A 186 -7.65 3.35 20.73
CA VAL A 186 -6.79 2.31 21.31
C VAL A 186 -5.44 2.22 20.58
N SER A 187 -4.52 1.42 21.12
CA SER A 187 -3.32 1.04 20.37
C SER A 187 -3.64 0.10 19.20
N ARG A 188 -2.82 0.11 18.14
CA ARG A 188 -2.96 -0.85 17.02
C ARG A 188 -2.97 -2.30 17.49
N LYS A 189 -2.11 -2.63 18.46
CA LYS A 189 -2.03 -3.96 19.06
C LYS A 189 -3.35 -4.40 19.71
N GLU A 190 -4.04 -3.49 20.40
CA GLU A 190 -5.37 -3.79 20.97
C GLU A 190 -6.42 -3.98 19.88
N ALA A 191 -6.41 -3.16 18.82
CA ALA A 191 -7.35 -3.30 17.71
C ALA A 191 -7.14 -4.60 16.89
N TYR A 192 -5.90 -5.06 16.71
CA TYR A 192 -5.60 -6.38 16.14
C TYR A 192 -5.94 -7.53 17.11
N ALA A 193 -5.90 -7.32 18.42
CA ALA A 193 -6.28 -8.33 19.41
C ALA A 193 -7.80 -8.62 19.43
N ALA A 194 -8.62 -7.75 18.83
CA ALA A 194 -10.05 -7.97 18.63
C ALA A 194 -10.33 -9.24 17.81
N ASP A 195 -11.54 -9.79 17.93
CA ASP A 195 -11.95 -10.97 17.17
C ASP A 195 -12.10 -10.63 15.67
N ILE A 196 -12.52 -9.40 15.38
CA ILE A 196 -12.68 -8.86 14.03
C ILE A 196 -11.97 -7.51 13.92
N THR A 197 -11.18 -7.29 12.86
CA THR A 197 -10.48 -6.02 12.63
C THR A 197 -10.78 -5.46 11.24
N TYR A 198 -11.28 -4.23 11.19
CA TYR A 198 -11.50 -3.47 9.97
C TYR A 198 -10.26 -2.64 9.63
N GLY A 199 -10.04 -2.33 8.36
CA GLY A 199 -8.96 -1.42 7.96
C GLY A 199 -8.81 -1.36 6.45
N THR A 200 -7.81 -0.61 5.99
CA THR A 200 -7.46 -0.53 4.57
C THR A 200 -6.33 -1.47 4.22
N ASN A 201 -6.25 -1.83 2.94
CA ASN A 201 -5.16 -2.62 2.37
C ASN A 201 -3.78 -2.00 2.69
N ASN A 202 -3.68 -0.67 2.57
CA ASN A 202 -2.47 0.08 2.90
C ASN A 202 -2.07 -0.12 4.37
N GLU A 203 -2.99 0.10 5.31
CA GLU A 203 -2.68 0.01 6.74
C GLU A 203 -2.29 -1.42 7.15
N PHE A 204 -3.02 -2.42 6.68
CA PHE A 204 -2.70 -3.84 6.91
C PHE A 204 -1.33 -4.22 6.31
N GLY A 205 -1.06 -3.85 5.06
CA GLY A 205 0.21 -4.18 4.42
C GLY A 205 1.41 -3.44 5.03
N PHE A 206 1.25 -2.17 5.42
CA PHE A 206 2.31 -1.43 6.09
C PHE A 206 2.56 -1.91 7.52
N ASP A 207 1.53 -2.30 8.27
CA ASP A 207 1.73 -2.93 9.58
C ASP A 207 2.45 -4.27 9.46
N TYR A 208 2.15 -5.06 8.42
CA TYR A 208 2.92 -6.26 8.12
C TYR A 208 4.40 -5.95 7.81
N LEU A 209 4.69 -4.94 6.99
CA LEU A 209 6.07 -4.54 6.71
C LEU A 209 6.79 -4.07 7.98
N ARG A 210 6.13 -3.24 8.82
CA ARG A 210 6.67 -2.77 10.10
C ARG A 210 6.93 -3.92 11.07
N ASP A 211 6.00 -4.87 11.19
CA ASP A 211 6.13 -6.03 12.05
C ASP A 211 7.33 -6.92 11.67
N ASN A 212 7.74 -6.92 10.40
CA ASN A 212 8.94 -7.62 9.95
C ASN A 212 10.24 -6.83 10.17
N MET A 213 10.16 -5.58 10.62
CA MET A 213 11.30 -4.72 10.94
C MET A 213 11.52 -4.52 12.45
N VAL A 214 10.64 -5.07 13.30
CA VAL A 214 10.77 -4.93 14.76
C VAL A 214 11.98 -5.66 15.32
N GLN A 215 12.48 -5.19 16.46
CA GLN A 215 13.60 -5.81 17.17
C GLN A 215 13.12 -6.80 18.25
N GLU A 216 11.90 -6.60 18.75
CA GLU A 216 11.28 -7.43 19.78
C GLU A 216 9.87 -7.87 19.41
N ARG A 217 9.49 -9.08 19.83
CA ARG A 217 8.15 -9.63 19.58
C ARG A 217 7.05 -8.79 20.24
N SER A 218 7.37 -8.11 21.34
CA SER A 218 6.46 -7.22 22.07
C SER A 218 5.96 -6.05 21.21
N GLN A 219 6.75 -5.62 20.23
CA GLN A 219 6.50 -4.49 19.34
C GLN A 219 5.62 -4.85 18.14
N MET A 220 5.47 -6.15 17.82
CA MET A 220 4.56 -6.58 16.76
C MET A 220 3.12 -6.22 17.11
N VAL A 221 2.39 -5.72 16.12
CA VAL A 221 0.99 -5.32 16.27
C VAL A 221 0.02 -6.33 15.67
N GLN A 222 0.38 -6.99 14.56
CA GLN A 222 -0.47 -7.97 13.90
C GLN A 222 -0.41 -9.34 14.58
N ARG A 223 -1.41 -10.15 14.26
CA ARG A 223 -1.48 -11.59 14.54
C ARG A 223 -1.34 -12.36 13.23
N ASP A 224 -1.24 -13.69 13.33
CA ASP A 224 -1.23 -14.57 12.18
C ASP A 224 -2.39 -14.26 11.21
N LEU A 225 -2.08 -14.22 9.91
CA LEU A 225 -3.03 -13.88 8.85
C LEU A 225 -3.92 -15.09 8.53
N ARG A 226 -5.13 -15.11 9.09
CA ARG A 226 -6.05 -16.28 8.99
C ARG A 226 -7.13 -16.12 7.95
N TYR A 227 -7.99 -15.12 8.12
CA TYR A 227 -9.11 -14.88 7.21
C TYR A 227 -9.23 -13.39 6.89
N ALA A 228 -9.26 -13.07 5.60
CA ALA A 228 -9.57 -11.74 5.11
C ALA A 228 -10.74 -11.76 4.13
N ILE A 229 -11.64 -10.80 4.29
CA ILE A 229 -12.62 -10.43 3.26
C ILE A 229 -12.20 -9.08 2.71
N VAL A 230 -12.05 -8.99 1.40
CA VAL A 230 -11.76 -7.73 0.70
C VAL A 230 -13.07 -7.18 0.14
N ASP A 231 -13.57 -6.08 0.73
CA ASP A 231 -14.66 -5.33 0.12
C ASP A 231 -14.15 -4.58 -1.10
N GLU A 232 -14.99 -4.48 -2.12
CA GLU A 232 -14.64 -3.87 -3.40
C GLU A 232 -13.34 -4.47 -3.97
N VAL A 233 -13.28 -5.82 -3.92
CA VAL A 233 -12.09 -6.63 -4.24
C VAL A 233 -11.47 -6.32 -5.59
N ASP A 234 -12.30 -5.91 -6.55
CA ASP A 234 -11.87 -5.54 -7.89
C ASP A 234 -11.04 -4.26 -7.92
N SER A 235 -11.25 -3.31 -7.02
CA SER A 235 -10.33 -2.18 -6.96
C SER A 235 -9.09 -2.45 -6.15
N ILE A 236 -9.21 -3.16 -5.03
CA ILE A 236 -8.04 -3.38 -4.18
C ILE A 236 -7.06 -4.36 -4.85
N LEU A 237 -7.57 -5.44 -5.43
CA LEU A 237 -6.74 -6.50 -6.01
C LEU A 237 -6.42 -6.32 -7.50
N ILE A 238 -7.05 -5.37 -8.19
CA ILE A 238 -6.79 -5.10 -9.61
C ILE A 238 -6.33 -3.65 -9.84
N ASP A 239 -7.11 -2.66 -9.40
CA ASP A 239 -6.79 -1.24 -9.66
C ASP A 239 -5.59 -0.74 -8.85
N GLU A 240 -5.59 -1.00 -7.54
CA GLU A 240 -4.55 -0.56 -6.60
C GLU A 240 -3.33 -1.48 -6.59
N ALA A 241 -3.50 -2.72 -7.05
CA ALA A 241 -2.44 -3.73 -7.18
C ALA A 241 -1.40 -3.42 -8.28
N ARG A 242 -1.39 -2.20 -8.83
CA ARG A 242 -0.42 -1.73 -9.82
C ARG A 242 0.91 -1.30 -9.19
N THR A 243 0.88 -0.86 -7.94
CA THR A 243 2.07 -0.35 -7.23
C THR A 243 2.32 -1.15 -5.96
N PRO A 244 3.55 -1.56 -5.66
CA PRO A 244 3.88 -2.22 -4.40
C PRO A 244 3.82 -1.23 -3.23
N LEU A 245 3.66 -1.77 -2.02
CA LEU A 245 3.87 -1.04 -0.77
C LEU A 245 5.36 -0.97 -0.48
N ILE A 246 5.86 0.24 -0.22
CA ILE A 246 7.28 0.50 0.01
C ILE A 246 7.43 1.32 1.29
N ILE A 247 8.27 0.85 2.21
CA ILE A 247 8.81 1.66 3.31
C ILE A 247 10.19 2.12 2.87
N SER A 248 10.37 3.43 2.77
CA SER A 248 11.68 4.03 2.48
C SER A 248 12.17 4.86 3.66
N ALA A 249 13.48 4.94 3.83
CA ALA A 249 14.12 5.86 4.76
C ALA A 249 15.18 6.70 4.04
N PRO A 250 15.45 7.92 4.51
CA PRO A 250 16.56 8.71 4.01
C PRO A 250 17.86 7.97 4.27
N ASP A 251 18.68 7.85 3.23
CA ASP A 251 19.98 7.20 3.28
C ASP A 251 20.93 7.92 4.23
N MET A 252 21.85 7.16 4.81
CA MET A 252 22.93 7.69 5.65
C MET A 252 24.21 7.98 4.85
N GLU A 253 24.29 7.59 3.57
CA GLU A 253 25.45 7.88 2.73
C GLU A 253 25.68 9.40 2.57
N SER A 254 26.96 9.75 2.44
CA SER A 254 27.36 11.15 2.35
C SER A 254 26.91 11.73 1.02
N THR A 255 26.05 12.75 1.08
CA THR A 255 25.71 13.67 -0.03
C THR A 255 26.96 14.26 -0.74
N ASP A 256 28.13 14.10 -0.13
CA ASP A 256 29.41 14.55 -0.64
C ASP A 256 29.91 13.75 -1.85
N GLN A 257 29.53 12.47 -2.00
CA GLN A 257 29.87 11.68 -3.19
C GLN A 257 29.21 12.26 -4.45
N TYR A 258 27.92 12.59 -4.39
CA TYR A 258 27.20 13.27 -5.47
C TYR A 258 27.89 14.58 -5.87
N ARG A 259 28.34 15.37 -4.90
CA ARG A 259 29.09 16.61 -5.15
C ARG A 259 30.47 16.35 -5.76
N GLN A 260 31.15 15.28 -5.34
CA GLN A 260 32.44 14.88 -5.89
C GLN A 260 32.29 14.47 -7.35
N PHE A 261 31.37 13.56 -7.67
CA PHE A 261 31.18 13.07 -9.04
C PHE A 261 30.63 14.15 -9.97
N ALA A 262 29.70 15.00 -9.51
CA ALA A 262 29.24 16.15 -10.30
C ALA A 262 30.40 17.09 -10.69
N LYS A 263 31.40 17.28 -9.81
CA LYS A 263 32.61 18.04 -10.15
C LYS A 263 33.53 17.29 -11.10
N LEU A 264 33.73 15.99 -10.91
CA LEU A 264 34.63 15.18 -11.74
C LEU A 264 34.14 15.07 -13.19
N VAL A 265 32.84 14.86 -13.38
CA VAL A 265 32.21 14.73 -14.70
C VAL A 265 32.40 16.00 -15.55
N THR A 266 32.49 17.20 -14.96
CA THR A 266 32.77 18.44 -15.72
C THR A 266 34.14 18.46 -16.42
N ARG A 267 35.04 17.55 -16.06
CA ARG A 267 36.38 17.41 -16.69
C ARG A 267 36.37 16.46 -17.89
N LEU A 268 35.25 15.78 -18.14
CA LEU A 268 35.07 14.88 -19.26
C LEU A 268 34.60 15.66 -20.50
N GLN A 269 35.03 15.21 -21.68
CA GLN A 269 34.69 15.80 -22.98
C GLN A 269 33.80 14.87 -23.79
N GLU A 270 32.75 15.43 -24.39
CA GLU A 270 31.83 14.72 -25.27
C GLU A 270 32.53 14.29 -26.58
N ASN A 271 32.28 13.06 -27.03
CA ASN A 271 32.90 12.38 -28.17
C ASN A 271 34.35 11.91 -27.97
N GLU A 272 34.98 12.23 -26.84
CA GLU A 272 36.29 11.68 -26.45
C GLU A 272 36.16 10.80 -25.21
N ASP A 273 35.63 11.36 -24.12
CA ASP A 273 35.48 10.67 -22.84
C ASP A 273 34.11 9.99 -22.68
N TYR A 274 33.05 10.54 -23.28
CA TYR A 274 31.71 9.95 -23.24
C TYR A 274 30.91 10.25 -24.50
N ASN A 275 29.92 9.38 -24.78
CA ASN A 275 28.99 9.52 -25.91
C ASN A 275 27.57 9.79 -25.40
N VAL A 276 26.82 10.60 -26.15
CA VAL A 276 25.43 10.95 -25.84
C VAL A 276 24.53 10.48 -26.98
N ASP A 277 23.52 9.68 -26.66
CA ASP A 277 22.43 9.36 -27.59
C ASP A 277 21.19 10.18 -27.19
N GLU A 278 20.95 11.27 -27.93
CA GLU A 278 19.80 12.15 -27.68
C GLU A 278 18.45 11.48 -27.95
N LYS A 279 18.39 10.47 -28.84
CA LYS A 279 17.15 9.75 -29.14
C LYS A 279 16.79 8.77 -28.03
N MET A 280 17.79 8.11 -27.45
CA MET A 280 17.59 7.18 -26.33
C MET A 280 17.70 7.87 -24.95
N ARG A 281 18.07 9.16 -24.90
CA ARG A 281 18.36 9.90 -23.66
C ARG A 281 19.30 9.12 -22.74
N ALA A 282 20.36 8.59 -23.32
CA ALA A 282 21.39 7.81 -22.65
C ALA A 282 22.76 8.48 -22.84
N SER A 283 23.60 8.42 -21.81
CA SER A 283 24.99 8.88 -21.83
C SER A 283 25.88 7.75 -21.33
N THR A 284 26.89 7.38 -22.11
CA THR A 284 27.75 6.24 -21.83
C THR A 284 29.21 6.67 -21.83
N LEU A 285 29.99 6.27 -20.83
CA LEU A 285 31.43 6.48 -20.81
C LEU A 285 32.11 5.66 -21.92
N THR A 286 33.13 6.23 -22.55
CA THR A 286 34.04 5.51 -23.43
C THR A 286 35.17 4.88 -22.63
N GLU A 287 35.97 4.00 -23.25
CA GLU A 287 37.20 3.46 -22.62
C GLU A 287 38.15 4.56 -22.16
N ALA A 288 38.28 5.65 -22.95
CA ALA A 288 39.11 6.80 -22.58
C ALA A 288 38.54 7.56 -21.36
N GLY A 289 37.21 7.72 -21.29
CA GLY A 289 36.54 8.33 -20.14
C GLY A 289 36.63 7.49 -18.87
N ILE A 290 36.57 6.16 -18.99
CA ILE A 290 36.76 5.22 -17.89
C ILE A 290 38.17 5.38 -17.32
N ALA A 291 39.20 5.31 -18.17
CA ALA A 291 40.60 5.47 -17.76
C ALA A 291 40.88 6.84 -17.11
N LYS A 292 40.22 7.90 -17.62
CA LYS A 292 40.34 9.25 -17.06
C LYS A 292 39.65 9.37 -15.70
N MET A 293 38.49 8.73 -15.52
CA MET A 293 37.82 8.67 -14.22
C MET A 293 38.61 7.84 -13.20
N GLU A 294 39.22 6.73 -13.61
CA GLU A 294 40.13 5.92 -12.79
C GLU A 294 41.32 6.75 -12.29
N GLN A 295 41.97 7.53 -13.17
CA GLN A 295 43.04 8.45 -12.79
C GLN A 295 42.57 9.56 -11.84
N LEU A 296 41.40 10.15 -12.09
CA LEU A 296 40.84 11.21 -11.25
C LEU A 296 40.46 10.72 -9.85
N LEU A 297 40.09 9.44 -9.73
CA LEU A 297 39.70 8.80 -8.48
C LEU A 297 40.87 8.08 -7.77
N GLY A 298 41.98 7.86 -8.49
CA GLY A 298 43.16 7.16 -7.99
C GLY A 298 42.92 5.66 -7.78
N VAL A 299 42.18 5.02 -8.68
CA VAL A 299 41.86 3.57 -8.64
C VAL A 299 42.32 2.88 -9.91
N GLU A 300 42.59 1.57 -9.84
CA GLU A 300 43.00 0.80 -11.02
C GLU A 300 41.80 0.40 -11.88
N ASN A 301 40.66 0.10 -11.25
CA ASN A 301 39.43 -0.21 -11.98
C ASN A 301 38.18 0.21 -11.19
N ILE A 302 37.37 1.10 -11.79
CA ILE A 302 36.14 1.62 -11.18
C ILE A 302 35.06 0.55 -10.93
N TYR A 303 35.10 -0.57 -11.65
CA TYR A 303 34.12 -1.66 -11.53
C TYR A 303 34.48 -2.70 -10.45
N THR A 304 35.75 -2.81 -10.05
CA THR A 304 36.22 -3.82 -9.08
C THR A 304 36.62 -3.23 -7.74
N ASP A 305 37.28 -2.06 -7.72
CA ASP A 305 37.92 -1.54 -6.50
C ASP A 305 36.95 -0.76 -5.60
N ARG A 306 35.86 -0.23 -6.18
CA ARG A 306 34.90 0.63 -5.46
C ARG A 306 33.43 0.24 -5.59
N GLY A 307 33.14 -0.89 -6.24
CA GLY A 307 31.80 -1.50 -6.29
C GLY A 307 30.82 -0.84 -7.27
N ILE A 308 29.68 -1.50 -7.48
CA ILE A 308 28.65 -1.14 -8.47
C ILE A 308 27.98 0.21 -8.15
N SER A 309 27.94 0.62 -6.87
CA SER A 309 27.28 1.86 -6.43
C SER A 309 27.97 3.13 -6.95
N GLU A 310 29.32 3.20 -6.90
CA GLU A 310 30.04 4.39 -7.38
C GLU A 310 29.91 4.57 -8.89
N VAL A 311 29.91 3.49 -9.65
CA VAL A 311 29.65 3.52 -11.11
C VAL A 311 28.27 4.12 -11.38
N HIS A 312 27.25 3.72 -10.63
CA HIS A 312 25.92 4.29 -10.75
C HIS A 312 25.92 5.80 -10.49
N HIS A 313 26.57 6.28 -9.43
CA HIS A 313 26.65 7.72 -9.16
C HIS A 313 27.40 8.50 -10.26
N ILE A 314 28.46 7.92 -10.84
CA ILE A 314 29.18 8.51 -11.97
C ILE A 314 28.27 8.60 -13.20
N GLU A 315 27.54 7.53 -13.52
CA GLU A 315 26.60 7.50 -14.64
C GLU A 315 25.48 8.52 -14.47
N GLN A 316 24.90 8.64 -13.27
CA GLN A 316 23.85 9.62 -12.99
C GLN A 316 24.38 11.05 -13.01
N ALA A 317 25.59 11.30 -12.52
CA ALA A 317 26.26 12.59 -12.63
C ALA A 317 26.52 12.95 -14.11
N LEU A 318 26.97 12.00 -14.91
CA LEU A 318 27.16 12.17 -16.36
C LEU A 318 25.85 12.45 -17.08
N ARG A 319 24.80 11.69 -16.76
CA ARG A 319 23.46 11.84 -17.31
C ARG A 319 22.88 13.21 -16.97
N ALA A 320 22.97 13.62 -15.71
CA ALA A 320 22.58 14.94 -15.24
C ALA A 320 23.35 16.05 -15.98
N HIS A 321 24.65 15.87 -16.21
CA HIS A 321 25.50 16.84 -16.91
C HIS A 321 25.14 16.97 -18.40
N ALA A 322 25.13 15.84 -19.11
CA ALA A 322 25.03 15.78 -20.57
C ALA A 322 23.60 16.03 -21.08
N LEU A 323 22.61 15.37 -20.48
CA LEU A 323 21.26 15.26 -21.04
C LEU A 323 20.26 16.25 -20.44
N TYR A 324 20.38 16.59 -19.16
CA TYR A 324 19.41 17.42 -18.46
C TYR A 324 19.87 18.88 -18.38
N LYS A 325 19.15 19.76 -19.08
CA LYS A 325 19.48 21.19 -19.20
C LYS A 325 18.56 22.02 -18.29
N ARG A 326 19.19 22.95 -17.58
CA ARG A 326 18.50 23.99 -16.82
C ARG A 326 17.65 24.85 -17.75
N ASP A 327 16.50 25.28 -17.26
CA ASP A 327 15.46 26.07 -17.93
C ASP A 327 14.80 25.38 -19.14
N ARG A 328 15.06 24.08 -19.33
CA ARG A 328 14.38 23.23 -20.32
C ARG A 328 13.75 22.02 -19.67
N ASP A 329 14.55 21.20 -18.98
CA ASP A 329 14.09 19.95 -18.35
C ASP A 329 13.75 20.17 -16.86
N TYR A 330 14.42 21.13 -16.23
CA TYR A 330 14.16 21.55 -14.86
C TYR A 330 14.55 23.03 -14.66
N VAL A 331 14.05 23.65 -13.59
CA VAL A 331 14.46 24.97 -13.11
C VAL A 331 14.95 24.87 -11.68
N VAL A 332 15.80 25.81 -11.26
CA VAL A 332 16.22 25.95 -9.85
C VAL A 332 15.52 27.15 -9.27
N LYS A 333 14.67 26.95 -8.26
CA LYS A 333 13.92 28.01 -7.58
C LYS A 333 13.93 27.78 -6.08
N ASP A 334 14.15 28.85 -5.30
CA ASP A 334 14.18 28.82 -3.83
C ASP A 334 15.17 27.79 -3.25
N GLY A 335 16.24 27.50 -3.98
CA GLY A 335 17.21 26.48 -3.58
C GLY A 335 16.73 25.05 -3.78
N GLU A 336 15.75 24.80 -4.66
CA GLU A 336 15.28 23.46 -5.03
C GLU A 336 15.24 23.27 -6.55
N VAL A 337 15.47 22.03 -7.00
CA VAL A 337 15.32 21.63 -8.40
C VAL A 337 13.85 21.24 -8.65
N ILE A 338 13.20 21.91 -9.60
CA ILE A 338 11.79 21.68 -9.97
C ILE A 338 11.75 21.23 -11.42
N ILE A 339 11.11 20.08 -11.68
CA ILE A 339 10.99 19.52 -13.03
C ILE A 339 10.06 20.39 -13.89
N VAL A 340 10.43 20.60 -15.14
CA VAL A 340 9.59 21.27 -16.14
C VAL A 340 8.98 20.21 -17.05
N ASP A 341 7.66 20.24 -17.23
CA ASP A 341 6.98 19.39 -18.19
C ASP A 341 7.34 19.79 -19.63
N GLU A 342 7.86 18.85 -20.42
CA GLU A 342 8.41 19.10 -21.75
C GLU A 342 7.38 19.58 -22.79
N PHE A 343 6.10 19.26 -22.58
CA PHE A 343 5.05 19.59 -23.53
C PHE A 343 4.32 20.89 -23.16
N THR A 344 4.18 21.15 -21.85
CA THR A 344 3.37 22.24 -21.34
C THR A 344 4.19 23.38 -20.72
N GLY A 345 5.48 23.17 -20.45
CA GLY A 345 6.35 24.12 -19.76
C GLY A 345 5.94 24.37 -18.30
N ARG A 346 5.02 23.57 -17.74
CA ARG A 346 4.54 23.72 -16.36
C ARG A 346 5.56 23.19 -15.36
N LEU A 347 5.66 23.88 -14.22
CA LEU A 347 6.49 23.45 -13.09
C LEU A 347 5.81 22.31 -12.33
N MET A 348 6.46 21.16 -12.25
CA MET A 348 5.98 19.97 -11.54
C MET A 348 6.48 19.94 -10.10
N LEU A 349 5.85 20.73 -9.24
CA LEU A 349 6.15 20.82 -7.81
C LEU A 349 5.94 19.47 -7.11
N GLY A 350 6.90 19.07 -6.27
CA GLY A 350 6.87 17.80 -5.52
C GLY A 350 7.27 16.56 -6.31
N ARG A 351 7.54 16.67 -7.62
CA ARG A 351 8.08 15.56 -8.43
C ARG A 351 9.60 15.57 -8.43
N ARG A 352 10.19 14.38 -8.37
CA ARG A 352 11.64 14.16 -8.41
C ARG A 352 11.99 13.14 -9.47
N TYR A 353 13.21 13.23 -9.99
CA TYR A 353 13.77 12.18 -10.83
C TYR A 353 14.23 11.01 -9.95
N SER A 354 14.05 9.78 -10.42
CA SER A 354 14.42 8.56 -9.70
C SER A 354 15.91 8.22 -9.88
N GLU A 355 16.39 7.19 -9.17
CA GLU A 355 17.72 6.56 -9.36
C GLU A 355 18.89 7.56 -9.18
N GLY A 356 18.89 8.38 -8.13
CA GLY A 356 19.96 9.35 -7.87
C GLY A 356 20.10 10.49 -8.87
N LEU A 357 19.30 10.51 -9.95
CA LEU A 357 19.38 11.54 -10.98
C LEU A 357 18.99 12.92 -10.44
N HIS A 358 17.98 12.99 -9.56
CA HIS A 358 17.56 14.27 -8.98
C HIS A 358 18.67 14.83 -8.07
N GLN A 359 19.30 13.96 -7.28
CA GLN A 359 20.44 14.27 -6.43
C GLN A 359 21.67 14.69 -7.25
N ALA A 360 21.92 14.03 -8.37
CA ALA A 360 22.96 14.40 -9.31
C ALA A 360 22.70 15.78 -9.95
N ILE A 361 21.45 16.12 -10.25
CA ILE A 361 21.07 17.47 -10.73
C ILE A 361 21.18 18.51 -9.61
N GLU A 362 20.74 18.20 -8.40
CA GLU A 362 20.93 19.04 -7.21
C GLU A 362 22.43 19.33 -7.00
N ALA A 363 23.28 18.31 -7.10
CA ALA A 363 24.73 18.43 -6.98
C ALA A 363 25.36 19.23 -8.13
N LYS A 364 24.91 19.01 -9.38
CA LYS A 364 25.32 19.76 -10.58
C LYS A 364 25.08 21.25 -10.42
N GLU A 365 23.93 21.64 -9.89
CA GLU A 365 23.51 23.03 -9.76
C GLU A 365 23.96 23.69 -8.44
N GLY A 366 24.70 22.96 -7.59
CA GLY A 366 25.18 23.46 -6.30
C GLY A 366 24.07 23.67 -5.27
N VAL A 367 22.93 22.97 -5.45
CA VAL A 367 21.79 22.95 -4.53
C VAL A 367 22.07 22.00 -3.37
N GLU A 368 21.37 22.16 -2.24
CA GLU A 368 21.41 21.19 -1.15
C GLU A 368 20.90 19.83 -1.65
N VAL A 369 21.82 18.87 -1.78
CA VAL A 369 21.51 17.50 -2.20
C VAL A 369 20.72 16.84 -1.07
N LYS A 370 19.46 16.51 -1.32
CA LYS A 370 18.67 15.76 -0.33
C LYS A 370 19.10 14.30 -0.37
N ARG A 371 19.15 13.66 0.80
CA ARG A 371 19.51 12.24 0.93
C ARG A 371 18.60 11.38 0.04
N GLU A 372 19.18 10.33 -0.53
CA GLU A 372 18.41 9.34 -1.29
C GLU A 372 17.42 8.63 -0.38
N SER A 373 16.34 8.14 -0.96
CA SER A 373 15.41 7.27 -0.25
C SER A 373 15.80 5.82 -0.53
N ARG A 374 16.30 5.09 0.47
CA ARG A 374 16.57 3.66 0.39
C ARG A 374 15.31 2.87 0.72
N THR A 375 15.05 1.79 0.00
CA THR A 375 13.90 0.90 0.25
C THR A 375 14.24 -0.05 1.39
N LEU A 376 13.60 0.13 2.55
CA LEU A 376 13.79 -0.73 3.72
C LEU A 376 13.00 -2.03 3.61
N ALA A 377 11.77 -1.95 3.13
CA ALA A 377 10.88 -3.09 3.00
C ALA A 377 9.87 -2.85 1.89
N THR A 378 9.54 -3.90 1.14
CA THR A 378 8.57 -3.84 0.05
C THR A 378 7.75 -5.11 -0.05
N ILE A 379 6.46 -5.00 -0.39
CA ILE A 379 5.58 -6.11 -0.73
C ILE A 379 4.50 -5.65 -1.71
N THR A 380 4.14 -6.49 -2.68
CA THR A 380 2.98 -6.25 -3.55
C THR A 380 1.68 -6.63 -2.84
N PHE A 381 0.57 -5.98 -3.17
CA PHE A 381 -0.74 -6.38 -2.62
C PHE A 381 -1.07 -7.84 -2.96
N GLN A 382 -0.71 -8.27 -4.17
CA GLN A 382 -0.87 -9.65 -4.63
C GLN A 382 -0.24 -10.63 -3.64
N ASN A 383 1.05 -10.47 -3.35
CA ASN A 383 1.75 -11.36 -2.43
C ASN A 383 1.34 -11.18 -0.98
N TYR A 384 0.97 -9.96 -0.55
CA TYR A 384 0.43 -9.74 0.80
C TYR A 384 -0.85 -10.54 1.04
N PHE A 385 -1.84 -10.43 0.14
CA PHE A 385 -3.13 -11.13 0.31
C PHE A 385 -3.01 -12.65 0.14
N ARG A 386 -2.01 -13.15 -0.59
CA ARG A 386 -1.69 -14.58 -0.67
C ARG A 386 -1.16 -15.17 0.64
N LEU A 387 -0.75 -14.35 1.61
CA LEU A 387 -0.30 -14.83 2.93
C LEU A 387 -1.45 -15.31 3.83
N TYR A 388 -2.70 -14.89 3.57
CA TYR A 388 -3.84 -15.31 4.37
C TYR A 388 -4.16 -16.79 4.13
N ALA A 389 -4.42 -17.52 5.22
CA ALA A 389 -4.83 -18.92 5.12
C ALA A 389 -6.16 -19.10 4.34
N LYS A 390 -7.05 -18.11 4.42
CA LYS A 390 -8.26 -18.02 3.61
C LYS A 390 -8.52 -16.57 3.20
N LEU A 391 -8.72 -16.36 1.90
CA LEU A 391 -9.01 -15.05 1.31
C LEU A 391 -10.37 -15.11 0.62
N ALA A 392 -11.19 -14.07 0.78
CA ALA A 392 -12.47 -13.91 0.10
C ALA A 392 -12.64 -12.46 -0.33
N GLY A 393 -13.60 -12.19 -1.21
CA GLY A 393 -13.87 -10.84 -1.67
C GLY A 393 -15.32 -10.60 -2.05
N MET A 394 -15.78 -9.37 -1.99
CA MET A 394 -17.11 -8.98 -2.47
C MET A 394 -17.03 -7.76 -3.36
N THR A 395 -17.83 -7.71 -4.41
CA THR A 395 -17.93 -6.55 -5.30
C THR A 395 -19.19 -6.63 -6.14
N GLY A 396 -19.55 -5.55 -6.84
CA GLY A 396 -20.65 -5.55 -7.83
C GLY A 396 -20.25 -6.01 -9.23
N THR A 397 -18.94 -6.15 -9.50
CA THR A 397 -18.41 -6.26 -10.86
C THR A 397 -17.12 -7.09 -10.92
N ALA A 398 -17.17 -8.38 -10.56
CA ALA A 398 -16.00 -9.28 -10.61
C ALA A 398 -15.95 -10.19 -11.86
N ALA A 399 -17.09 -10.45 -12.51
CA ALA A 399 -17.22 -11.42 -13.58
C ALA A 399 -16.38 -11.11 -14.84
N THR A 400 -15.88 -9.89 -15.00
CA THR A 400 -14.97 -9.54 -16.11
C THR A 400 -13.55 -10.03 -15.87
N GLU A 401 -13.10 -10.08 -14.62
CA GLU A 401 -11.70 -10.36 -14.23
C GLU A 401 -11.52 -11.76 -13.62
N VAL A 402 -12.43 -12.70 -13.92
CA VAL A 402 -12.41 -14.07 -13.33
C VAL A 402 -11.08 -14.76 -13.56
N GLU A 403 -10.51 -14.60 -14.76
CA GLU A 403 -9.22 -15.18 -15.11
C GLU A 403 -8.07 -14.62 -14.25
N GLU A 404 -8.07 -13.30 -14.01
CA GLU A 404 -7.05 -12.64 -13.20
C GLU A 404 -7.15 -13.05 -11.72
N PHE A 405 -8.36 -13.02 -11.15
CA PHE A 405 -8.59 -13.44 -9.76
C PHE A 405 -8.14 -14.89 -9.52
N PHE A 406 -8.44 -15.79 -10.45
CA PHE A 406 -8.04 -17.18 -10.32
C PHE A 406 -6.53 -17.38 -10.51
N LYS A 407 -5.92 -16.77 -11.53
CA LYS A 407 -4.50 -16.95 -11.83
C LYS A 407 -3.57 -16.37 -10.76
N ILE A 408 -3.91 -15.20 -10.22
CA ILE A 408 -3.06 -14.49 -9.24
C ILE A 408 -3.35 -14.95 -7.81
N TYR A 409 -4.63 -15.08 -7.45
CA TYR A 409 -5.05 -15.30 -6.06
C TYR A 409 -5.68 -16.67 -5.78
N GLY A 410 -5.96 -17.47 -6.82
CA GLY A 410 -6.72 -18.71 -6.66
C GLY A 410 -8.18 -18.49 -6.30
N LEU A 411 -8.72 -17.29 -6.50
CA LEU A 411 -10.09 -16.93 -6.13
C LEU A 411 -11.06 -17.22 -7.26
N GLU A 412 -12.07 -18.06 -6.99
CA GLU A 412 -13.21 -18.25 -7.88
C GLU A 412 -14.24 -17.13 -7.68
N VAL A 413 -14.89 -16.69 -8.75
CA VAL A 413 -15.99 -15.71 -8.70
C VAL A 413 -17.33 -16.44 -8.81
N ALA A 414 -18.29 -16.08 -7.96
CA ALA A 414 -19.66 -16.55 -8.02
C ALA A 414 -20.63 -15.37 -8.09
N VAL A 415 -21.49 -15.36 -9.11
CA VAL A 415 -22.50 -14.31 -9.27
C VAL A 415 -23.74 -14.64 -8.44
N VAL A 416 -24.02 -13.79 -7.45
CA VAL A 416 -25.20 -13.92 -6.59
C VAL A 416 -26.40 -13.27 -7.29
N PRO A 417 -27.58 -13.92 -7.33
CA PRO A 417 -28.79 -13.30 -7.87
C PRO A 417 -29.18 -12.07 -7.06
N THR A 418 -29.86 -11.12 -7.70
CA THR A 418 -30.41 -9.94 -7.00
C THR A 418 -31.64 -10.32 -6.20
N ASN A 419 -31.89 -9.63 -5.08
CA ASN A 419 -33.08 -9.85 -4.26
C ASN A 419 -34.37 -9.52 -5.03
N GLN A 420 -34.33 -8.43 -5.80
CA GLN A 420 -35.41 -7.98 -6.68
C GLN A 420 -34.95 -7.97 -8.14
N PRO A 421 -35.85 -8.16 -9.12
CA PRO A 421 -35.48 -8.09 -10.54
C PRO A 421 -34.94 -6.72 -10.93
N MET A 422 -33.83 -6.68 -11.67
CA MET A 422 -33.24 -5.44 -12.16
C MET A 422 -34.05 -4.89 -13.34
N VAL A 423 -34.61 -3.68 -13.20
CA VAL A 423 -35.47 -3.01 -14.21
C VAL A 423 -34.87 -1.73 -14.81
N ARG A 424 -33.62 -1.39 -14.45
CA ARG A 424 -32.90 -0.23 -14.98
C ARG A 424 -32.78 -0.30 -16.51
N GLN A 425 -33.00 0.83 -17.16
CA GLN A 425 -32.81 0.97 -18.60
C GLN A 425 -31.38 1.46 -18.92
N ASP A 426 -30.55 0.58 -19.47
CA ASP A 426 -29.23 0.95 -19.99
C ASP A 426 -29.36 1.42 -21.45
N LEU A 427 -29.37 2.74 -21.65
CA LEU A 427 -29.54 3.37 -22.95
C LEU A 427 -28.25 3.26 -23.80
N PRO A 428 -28.37 3.23 -25.15
CA PRO A 428 -27.21 3.25 -26.04
C PRO A 428 -26.34 4.50 -25.86
N ASP A 429 -25.05 4.33 -26.13
CA ASP A 429 -24.07 5.42 -26.08
C ASP A 429 -24.36 6.47 -27.16
N ARG A 430 -24.27 7.74 -26.79
CA ARG A 430 -24.34 8.88 -27.70
C ARG A 430 -22.94 9.37 -28.02
N ILE A 431 -22.52 9.24 -29.28
CA ILE A 431 -21.17 9.60 -29.72
C ILE A 431 -21.21 10.95 -30.45
N TYR A 432 -20.34 11.87 -30.03
CA TYR A 432 -20.25 13.22 -30.55
C TYR A 432 -18.93 13.45 -31.27
N LYS A 433 -18.93 14.42 -32.19
CA LYS A 433 -17.75 14.76 -32.97
C LYS A 433 -16.63 15.34 -32.11
N ASN A 434 -16.99 16.19 -31.14
CA ASN A 434 -16.05 16.88 -30.26
C ASN A 434 -16.60 17.03 -28.83
N GLU A 435 -15.72 17.39 -27.91
CA GLU A 435 -16.07 17.53 -26.48
C GLU A 435 -17.05 18.68 -26.22
N THR A 436 -16.98 19.76 -27.01
CA THR A 436 -17.88 20.91 -26.84
C THR A 436 -19.33 20.55 -27.14
N GLY A 437 -19.57 19.84 -28.25
CA GLY A 437 -20.89 19.33 -28.61
C GLY A 437 -21.43 18.31 -27.61
N LYS A 438 -20.56 17.41 -27.14
CA LYS A 438 -20.86 16.46 -26.05
C LYS A 438 -21.39 17.17 -24.80
N PHE A 439 -20.64 18.13 -24.26
CA PHE A 439 -21.03 18.85 -23.04
C PHE A 439 -22.30 19.68 -23.22
N LYS A 440 -22.49 20.31 -24.39
CA LYS A 440 -23.72 21.03 -24.70
C LYS A 440 -24.94 20.10 -24.66
N ALA A 441 -24.82 18.89 -25.21
CA ALA A 441 -25.88 17.89 -25.19
C ALA A 441 -26.17 17.35 -23.78
N ILE A 442 -25.12 17.13 -22.96
CA ILE A 442 -25.29 16.72 -21.56
C ILE A 442 -26.06 17.79 -20.78
N VAL A 443 -25.67 19.06 -20.88
CA VAL A 443 -26.35 20.17 -20.19
C VAL A 443 -27.83 20.26 -20.61
N ALA A 444 -28.13 20.08 -21.90
CA ALA A 444 -29.51 20.09 -22.39
C ALA A 444 -30.35 18.92 -21.84
N GLU A 445 -29.79 17.71 -21.81
CA GLU A 445 -30.46 16.53 -21.22
C GLU A 445 -30.69 16.74 -19.71
N VAL A 446 -29.66 17.15 -18.97
CA VAL A 446 -29.76 17.38 -17.52
C VAL A 446 -30.81 18.43 -17.20
N LYS A 447 -30.87 19.53 -17.97
CA LYS A 447 -31.89 20.56 -17.81
C LYS A 447 -33.31 20.01 -17.98
N ALA A 448 -33.56 19.26 -19.05
CA ALA A 448 -34.87 18.66 -19.31
C ALA A 448 -35.31 17.70 -18.20
N ARG A 449 -34.37 16.93 -17.65
CA ARG A 449 -34.62 15.97 -16.54
C ARG A 449 -34.81 16.66 -15.20
N HIS A 450 -34.04 17.70 -14.94
CA HIS A 450 -34.16 18.52 -13.74
C HIS A 450 -35.53 19.21 -13.67
N GLU A 451 -36.02 19.76 -14.80
CA GLU A 451 -37.37 20.34 -14.91
C GLU A 451 -38.48 19.32 -14.66
N GLN A 452 -38.24 18.03 -14.95
CA GLN A 452 -39.14 16.91 -14.64
C GLN A 452 -39.00 16.39 -13.21
N GLY A 453 -38.04 16.89 -12.43
CA GLY A 453 -37.75 16.45 -11.07
C GLY A 453 -36.93 15.16 -10.96
N THR A 454 -36.41 14.62 -12.08
CA THR A 454 -35.57 13.41 -12.06
C THR A 454 -34.21 13.73 -11.43
N PRO A 455 -33.75 12.99 -10.40
CA PRO A 455 -32.38 13.13 -9.91
C PRO A 455 -31.36 12.62 -10.93
N VAL A 456 -30.24 13.34 -11.05
CA VAL A 456 -29.19 13.03 -12.02
C VAL A 456 -27.82 12.94 -11.33
N LEU A 457 -27.14 11.81 -11.56
CA LEU A 457 -25.73 11.62 -11.21
C LEU A 457 -24.87 11.62 -12.47
N ILE A 458 -23.87 12.48 -12.53
CA ILE A 458 -22.99 12.64 -13.68
C ILE A 458 -21.57 12.21 -13.29
N GLY A 459 -21.04 11.18 -13.94
CA GLY A 459 -19.69 10.65 -13.70
C GLY A 459 -18.69 11.17 -14.72
N THR A 460 -17.66 11.85 -14.24
CA THR A 460 -16.52 12.35 -15.05
C THR A 460 -15.24 11.59 -14.72
N ILE A 461 -14.21 11.67 -15.57
CA ILE A 461 -12.94 10.96 -15.35
C ILE A 461 -11.85 11.80 -14.66
N SER A 462 -11.99 13.13 -14.65
CA SER A 462 -10.97 14.04 -14.11
C SER A 462 -11.62 15.23 -13.39
N ILE A 463 -10.90 15.77 -12.39
CA ILE A 463 -11.34 16.94 -11.62
C ILE A 463 -11.58 18.14 -12.53
N GLU A 464 -10.70 18.36 -13.50
CA GLU A 464 -10.83 19.45 -14.48
C GLU A 464 -12.15 19.36 -15.26
N LYS A 465 -12.47 18.19 -15.82
CA LYS A 465 -13.73 18.00 -16.57
C LYS A 465 -14.95 18.11 -15.67
N ASN A 466 -14.82 17.69 -14.41
CA ASN A 466 -15.86 17.83 -13.39
C ASN A 466 -16.19 19.30 -13.12
N GLU A 467 -15.17 20.14 -12.93
CA GLU A 467 -15.31 21.57 -12.67
C GLU A 467 -15.87 22.30 -13.90
N ILE A 468 -15.35 22.02 -15.10
CA ILE A 468 -15.86 22.61 -16.36
C ILE A 468 -17.34 22.29 -16.55
N LEU A 469 -17.74 21.04 -16.31
CA LEU A 469 -19.13 20.64 -16.49
C LEU A 469 -20.05 21.25 -15.43
N ALA A 470 -19.59 21.31 -14.18
CA ALA A 470 -20.32 21.97 -13.09
C ALA A 470 -20.57 23.45 -13.42
N GLU A 471 -19.54 24.19 -13.88
CA GLU A 471 -19.68 25.59 -14.28
C GLU A 471 -20.72 25.76 -15.40
N ARG A 472 -20.70 24.90 -16.43
CA ARG A 472 -21.68 24.96 -17.53
C ARG A 472 -23.11 24.66 -17.08
N LEU A 473 -23.29 23.78 -16.11
CA LEU A 473 -24.60 23.47 -15.53
C LEU A 473 -25.11 24.64 -14.66
N GLU A 474 -24.22 25.28 -13.89
CA GLU A 474 -24.54 26.47 -13.10
C GLU A 474 -24.92 27.65 -14.00
N GLN A 475 -24.19 27.87 -15.10
CA GLN A 475 -24.54 28.86 -16.14
C GLN A 475 -25.91 28.57 -16.78
N ALA A 476 -26.35 27.32 -16.82
CA ALA A 476 -27.68 26.93 -17.28
C ALA A 476 -28.79 27.09 -16.22
N GLY A 477 -28.45 27.58 -15.02
CA GLY A 477 -29.38 27.83 -13.92
C GLY A 477 -29.66 26.61 -13.03
N ILE A 478 -28.83 25.57 -13.10
CA ILE A 478 -29.01 24.32 -12.35
C ILE A 478 -28.07 24.34 -11.14
N ARG A 479 -28.62 24.12 -9.93
CA ARG A 479 -27.78 23.97 -8.74
C ARG A 479 -27.14 22.59 -8.71
N VAL A 480 -25.82 22.56 -8.66
CA VAL A 480 -25.03 21.33 -8.74
C VAL A 480 -24.27 21.06 -7.45
N ASN A 481 -24.17 19.81 -7.06
CA ASN A 481 -23.23 19.34 -6.04
C ASN A 481 -22.01 18.70 -6.72
N VAL A 482 -20.81 19.11 -6.32
CA VAL A 482 -19.55 18.66 -6.93
C VAL A 482 -18.77 17.77 -5.96
N LEU A 483 -18.37 16.58 -6.42
CA LEU A 483 -17.58 15.62 -5.66
C LEU A 483 -16.25 15.36 -6.38
N ASN A 484 -15.13 15.64 -5.69
CA ASN A 484 -13.77 15.62 -6.26
C ASN A 484 -12.82 14.60 -5.59
N ALA A 485 -13.35 13.64 -4.82
CA ALA A 485 -12.61 12.60 -4.10
C ALA A 485 -11.57 13.14 -3.08
N LYS A 486 -11.84 14.30 -2.46
CA LYS A 486 -10.94 14.94 -1.48
C LYS A 486 -11.39 14.77 -0.03
N GLN A 487 -12.69 14.84 0.23
CA GLN A 487 -13.24 14.80 1.60
C GLN A 487 -14.32 13.72 1.69
N HIS A 488 -13.90 12.47 1.96
CA HIS A 488 -14.78 11.31 1.86
C HIS A 488 -16.04 11.38 2.74
N GLU A 489 -15.94 11.88 3.98
CA GLU A 489 -17.10 12.01 4.89
C GLU A 489 -18.13 13.01 4.35
N ARG A 490 -17.70 14.23 4.02
CA ARG A 490 -18.58 15.26 3.43
C ARG A 490 -19.16 14.84 2.08
N GLU A 491 -18.36 14.18 1.25
CA GLU A 491 -18.82 13.65 -0.04
C GLU A 491 -19.85 12.54 0.14
N ALA A 492 -19.71 11.70 1.17
CA ALA A 492 -20.70 10.69 1.50
C ALA A 492 -22.02 11.31 1.97
N GLU A 493 -21.98 12.38 2.76
CA GLU A 493 -23.17 13.15 3.15
C GLU A 493 -23.88 13.75 1.95
N ILE A 494 -23.15 14.33 1.00
CA ILE A 494 -23.75 14.89 -0.22
C ILE A 494 -24.35 13.78 -1.09
N LEU A 495 -23.61 12.68 -1.29
CA LEU A 495 -24.03 11.61 -2.18
C LEU A 495 -25.24 10.83 -1.62
N SER A 496 -25.38 10.69 -0.30
CA SER A 496 -26.56 10.06 0.31
C SER A 496 -27.86 10.85 0.03
N GLN A 497 -27.75 12.15 -0.24
CA GLN A 497 -28.87 13.01 -0.62
C GLN A 497 -29.07 13.13 -2.14
N ALA A 498 -28.22 12.51 -2.97
CA ALA A 498 -28.28 12.66 -4.42
C ALA A 498 -29.54 12.04 -5.06
N GLY A 499 -30.29 11.21 -4.32
CA GLY A 499 -31.53 10.60 -4.77
C GLY A 499 -32.79 11.44 -4.53
N ARG A 500 -32.67 12.67 -4.02
CA ARG A 500 -33.81 13.59 -3.81
C ARG A 500 -34.33 14.18 -5.12
N LEU A 501 -35.59 14.63 -5.09
CA LEU A 501 -36.25 15.19 -6.27
C LEU A 501 -35.45 16.36 -6.88
N GLY A 502 -35.13 16.27 -8.17
CA GLY A 502 -34.39 17.27 -8.92
C GLY A 502 -32.91 17.45 -8.52
N ALA A 503 -32.36 16.61 -7.65
CA ALA A 503 -30.95 16.72 -7.26
C ALA A 503 -30.01 16.45 -8.45
N VAL A 504 -29.00 17.30 -8.64
CA VAL A 504 -27.96 17.12 -9.66
C VAL A 504 -26.60 17.06 -8.99
N THR A 505 -25.91 15.93 -9.18
CA THR A 505 -24.61 15.66 -8.57
C THR A 505 -23.60 15.29 -9.65
N VAL A 506 -22.44 15.93 -9.66
CA VAL A 506 -21.33 15.64 -10.58
C VAL A 506 -20.17 15.08 -9.77
N ALA A 507 -19.70 13.89 -10.14
CA ALA A 507 -18.71 13.13 -9.40
C ALA A 507 -17.53 12.76 -10.29
N THR A 508 -16.32 13.05 -9.84
CA THR A 508 -15.10 12.51 -10.46
C THR A 508 -14.89 11.06 -10.10
N ASN A 509 -14.62 10.22 -11.10
CA ASN A 509 -14.28 8.81 -10.98
C ASN A 509 -15.18 8.09 -9.97
N MET A 510 -14.60 7.75 -8.82
CA MET A 510 -15.20 6.92 -7.79
C MET A 510 -15.52 7.72 -6.51
N ALA A 511 -15.71 9.04 -6.61
CA ALA A 511 -16.13 9.84 -5.47
C ALA A 511 -17.45 9.29 -4.86
N GLY A 512 -17.49 9.19 -3.54
CA GLY A 512 -18.61 8.57 -2.80
C GLY A 512 -18.78 7.05 -3.06
N ARG A 513 -17.69 6.32 -3.31
CA ARG A 513 -17.72 4.86 -3.30
C ARG A 513 -18.17 4.31 -1.94
N GLY A 514 -18.89 3.18 -1.96
CA GLY A 514 -19.42 2.57 -0.73
C GLY A 514 -20.62 3.29 -0.12
N VAL A 515 -21.12 4.36 -0.76
CA VAL A 515 -22.33 5.08 -0.33
C VAL A 515 -23.51 4.69 -1.22
N ASP A 516 -24.64 4.43 -0.58
CA ASP A 516 -25.91 4.12 -1.23
C ASP A 516 -26.68 5.40 -1.58
N ILE A 517 -27.31 5.41 -2.75
CA ILE A 517 -28.15 6.52 -3.20
C ILE A 517 -29.59 6.02 -3.18
N LYS A 518 -30.26 6.27 -2.07
CA LYS A 518 -31.67 5.91 -1.89
C LYS A 518 -32.55 6.96 -2.56
N LEU A 519 -33.57 6.52 -3.30
CA LEU A 519 -34.55 7.43 -3.88
C LEU A 519 -35.34 8.10 -2.75
N GLY A 520 -35.44 9.43 -2.76
CA GLY A 520 -36.02 10.22 -1.66
C GLY A 520 -35.02 10.67 -0.58
N GLY A 521 -33.73 10.38 -0.71
CA GLY A 521 -32.67 10.83 0.21
C GLY A 521 -32.42 9.91 1.42
N ASP A 522 -31.58 10.36 2.36
CA ASP A 522 -31.27 9.62 3.60
C ASP A 522 -31.47 10.53 4.83
N PRO A 523 -32.37 10.20 5.78
CA PRO A 523 -33.34 9.11 5.72
C PRO A 523 -34.33 9.28 4.57
N VAL A 524 -34.89 8.17 4.09
CA VAL A 524 -35.82 8.15 2.97
C VAL A 524 -37.12 8.85 3.34
N ASP A 525 -37.48 9.89 2.58
CA ASP A 525 -38.82 10.49 2.61
C ASP A 525 -39.74 9.70 1.65
N PRO A 526 -40.78 8.99 2.15
CA PRO A 526 -41.67 8.18 1.31
C PRO A 526 -42.40 8.98 0.22
N ASP A 527 -42.73 10.25 0.48
CA ASP A 527 -43.46 11.09 -0.48
C ASP A 527 -42.52 11.54 -1.60
N GLU A 528 -41.27 11.88 -1.28
CA GLU A 528 -40.26 12.16 -2.31
C GLU A 528 -39.88 10.89 -3.08
N GLU A 529 -39.73 9.75 -2.41
CA GLU A 529 -39.39 8.47 -3.04
C GLU A 529 -40.41 8.13 -4.14
N GLN A 530 -41.71 8.24 -3.85
CA GLN A 530 -42.76 7.98 -4.84
C GLN A 530 -42.70 8.95 -6.03
N LYS A 531 -42.46 10.23 -5.78
CA LYS A 531 -42.31 11.24 -6.85
C LYS A 531 -41.10 10.95 -7.73
N VAL A 532 -39.97 10.59 -7.12
CA VAL A 532 -38.75 10.23 -7.85
C VAL A 532 -38.96 8.96 -8.68
N LYS A 533 -39.63 7.93 -8.12
CA LYS A 533 -39.98 6.71 -8.87
C LYS A 533 -40.92 7.01 -10.05
N ALA A 534 -41.90 7.89 -9.86
CA ALA A 534 -42.80 8.35 -10.93
C ALA A 534 -42.06 9.15 -12.01
N ALA A 535 -41.02 9.91 -11.64
CA ALA A 535 -40.13 10.63 -12.56
C ALA A 535 -39.09 9.72 -13.26
N GLY A 536 -39.19 8.40 -13.12
CA GLY A 536 -38.33 7.42 -13.77
C GLY A 536 -37.10 6.98 -12.97
N GLY A 537 -36.98 7.40 -11.70
CA GLY A 537 -35.88 7.05 -10.81
C GLY A 537 -34.59 7.83 -11.06
N LEU A 538 -33.45 7.31 -10.58
CA LEU A 538 -32.15 7.96 -10.75
C LEU A 538 -31.63 7.80 -12.18
N LEU A 539 -31.29 8.92 -12.83
CA LEU A 539 -30.57 8.93 -14.10
C LEU A 539 -29.06 9.02 -13.85
N VAL A 540 -28.30 8.10 -14.41
CA VAL A 540 -26.83 8.12 -14.36
C VAL A 540 -26.28 8.44 -15.74
N LEU A 541 -25.45 9.47 -15.83
CA LEU A 541 -24.78 9.90 -17.05
C LEU A 541 -23.27 9.72 -16.93
N GLY A 542 -22.67 8.90 -17.79
CA GLY A 542 -21.22 8.85 -17.95
C GLY A 542 -20.79 9.87 -19.02
N THR A 543 -19.86 10.75 -18.69
CA THR A 543 -19.39 11.77 -19.64
C THR A 543 -18.33 11.27 -20.60
N GLU A 544 -17.75 10.10 -20.30
CA GLU A 544 -16.70 9.38 -21.05
C GLU A 544 -16.74 7.90 -20.68
N ARG A 545 -15.98 7.11 -21.43
CA ARG A 545 -15.74 5.69 -21.16
C ARG A 545 -14.43 5.55 -20.41
N HIS A 546 -14.44 4.81 -19.30
CA HIS A 546 -13.20 4.51 -18.59
C HIS A 546 -12.37 3.48 -19.36
N GLU A 547 -11.10 3.37 -19.00
CA GLU A 547 -10.20 2.34 -19.52
C GLU A 547 -10.73 0.93 -19.30
N SER A 548 -11.48 0.72 -18.20
CA SER A 548 -12.12 -0.53 -17.87
C SER A 548 -13.64 -0.46 -17.92
N ARG A 549 -14.25 -1.48 -18.53
CA ARG A 549 -15.70 -1.67 -18.59
C ARG A 549 -16.30 -1.90 -17.20
N ARG A 550 -15.50 -2.42 -16.27
CA ARG A 550 -15.87 -2.63 -14.87
C ARG A 550 -16.28 -1.32 -14.19
N ILE A 551 -15.46 -0.28 -14.31
CA ILE A 551 -15.70 1.04 -13.72
C ILE A 551 -16.96 1.68 -14.32
N ASP A 552 -17.14 1.55 -15.64
CA ASP A 552 -18.38 2.00 -16.29
C ASP A 552 -19.62 1.30 -15.71
N ASN A 553 -19.55 -0.02 -15.48
CA ASN A 553 -20.65 -0.78 -14.90
C ASN A 553 -20.90 -0.43 -13.42
N GLN A 554 -19.87 -0.08 -12.67
CA GLN A 554 -20.02 0.43 -11.31
C GLN A 554 -20.77 1.77 -11.29
N LEU A 555 -20.47 2.67 -12.24
CA LEU A 555 -21.19 3.93 -12.40
C LEU A 555 -22.67 3.65 -12.74
N ARG A 556 -22.96 2.81 -13.73
CA ARG A 556 -24.35 2.39 -14.05
C ARG A 556 -25.07 1.81 -12.83
N GLY A 557 -24.37 0.97 -12.07
CA GLY A 557 -24.84 0.31 -10.85
C GLY A 557 -25.23 1.26 -9.73
N ARG A 558 -25.00 2.57 -9.86
CA ARG A 558 -25.53 3.57 -8.93
C ARG A 558 -27.04 3.72 -9.03
N SER A 559 -27.64 3.39 -10.18
CA SER A 559 -29.09 3.44 -10.43
C SER A 559 -29.71 2.03 -10.48
N GLY A 560 -31.02 1.97 -10.23
CA GLY A 560 -31.85 0.77 -10.32
C GLY A 560 -31.57 -0.29 -9.25
N ARG A 561 -31.31 0.15 -8.01
CA ARG A 561 -31.01 -0.72 -6.87
C ARG A 561 -32.29 -1.35 -6.31
N GLN A 562 -32.23 -2.59 -5.82
CA GLN A 562 -33.39 -3.32 -5.26
C GLN A 562 -34.66 -3.28 -6.16
N GLY A 563 -34.48 -3.26 -7.48
CA GLY A 563 -35.60 -3.23 -8.44
C GLY A 563 -36.23 -1.85 -8.65
N ASP A 564 -35.61 -0.78 -8.13
CA ASP A 564 -36.05 0.59 -8.41
C ASP A 564 -35.96 0.92 -9.92
N PRO A 565 -36.86 1.79 -10.42
CA PRO A 565 -36.72 2.34 -11.76
C PRO A 565 -35.46 3.20 -11.84
N GLY A 566 -34.93 3.32 -13.06
CA GLY A 566 -33.76 4.13 -13.31
C GLY A 566 -33.26 3.98 -14.73
N ALA A 567 -32.35 4.87 -15.12
CA ALA A 567 -31.71 4.84 -16.43
C ALA A 567 -30.21 5.13 -16.32
N SER A 568 -29.44 4.59 -17.27
CA SER A 568 -28.04 4.95 -17.45
C SER A 568 -27.75 5.25 -18.92
N GLN A 569 -26.87 6.22 -19.18
CA GLN A 569 -26.43 6.53 -20.55
C GLN A 569 -25.00 7.09 -20.54
N PHE A 570 -24.22 6.74 -21.57
CA PHE A 570 -22.89 7.32 -21.78
C PHE A 570 -22.88 8.28 -22.96
N TYR A 571 -22.17 9.39 -22.77
CA TYR A 571 -21.89 10.41 -23.78
C TYR A 571 -20.40 10.32 -24.07
N VAL A 572 -20.01 10.12 -25.31
CA VAL A 572 -18.60 9.92 -25.70
C VAL A 572 -18.26 10.87 -26.82
N SER A 573 -17.05 11.43 -26.84
CA SER A 573 -16.56 12.24 -27.96
C SER A 573 -15.39 11.57 -28.68
N MET A 574 -15.18 11.93 -29.95
CA MET A 574 -13.99 11.49 -30.70
C MET A 574 -12.69 12.11 -30.16
N ASP A 575 -12.78 13.15 -29.31
CA ASP A 575 -11.63 13.80 -28.66
C ASP A 575 -11.30 13.16 -27.29
N ASP A 576 -12.13 12.25 -26.78
CA ASP A 576 -11.88 11.55 -25.51
C ASP A 576 -10.66 10.63 -25.64
N ASP A 577 -9.89 10.42 -24.55
CA ASP A 577 -8.60 9.72 -24.59
C ASP A 577 -8.68 8.32 -25.21
N LEU A 578 -9.69 7.54 -24.84
CA LEU A 578 -9.89 6.19 -25.39
C LEU A 578 -10.13 6.22 -26.91
N MET A 579 -10.88 7.21 -27.39
CA MET A 579 -11.16 7.40 -28.82
C MET A 579 -9.99 8.02 -29.56
N ARG A 580 -9.17 8.85 -28.92
CA ARG A 580 -7.95 9.40 -29.50
C ARG A 580 -6.87 8.33 -29.72
N ILE A 581 -6.76 7.37 -28.80
CA ILE A 581 -5.74 6.31 -28.87
C ILE A 581 -6.19 5.15 -29.78
N PHE A 582 -7.47 4.78 -29.74
CA PHE A 582 -7.98 3.58 -30.42
C PHE A 582 -9.09 3.83 -31.44
N GLY A 583 -9.67 5.03 -31.46
CA GLY A 583 -10.62 5.41 -32.49
C GLY A 583 -9.92 5.58 -33.82
N SER A 584 -10.51 5.03 -34.89
CA SER A 584 -9.96 5.25 -36.22
C SER A 584 -10.16 6.70 -36.64
N ASP A 585 -9.10 7.41 -37.02
CA ASP A 585 -9.16 8.75 -37.66
C ASP A 585 -10.17 8.80 -38.80
N ARG A 586 -10.38 7.65 -39.45
CA ARG A 586 -11.36 7.43 -40.52
C ARG A 586 -12.81 7.76 -40.12
N ILE A 587 -13.21 7.53 -38.86
CA ILE A 587 -14.56 7.85 -38.38
C ILE A 587 -14.70 9.37 -38.18
N LYS A 588 -13.69 10.02 -37.59
CA LYS A 588 -13.68 11.48 -37.41
C LYS A 588 -13.69 12.19 -38.76
N GLY A 589 -12.85 11.75 -39.70
CA GLY A 589 -12.85 12.24 -41.08
C GLY A 589 -14.16 11.99 -41.84
N MET A 590 -14.85 10.88 -41.57
CA MET A 590 -16.19 10.62 -42.14
C MET A 590 -17.24 11.58 -41.57
N MET A 591 -17.22 11.88 -40.27
CA MET A 591 -18.13 12.86 -39.65
C MET A 591 -17.91 14.27 -40.19
N GLU A 592 -16.66 14.64 -40.42
CA GLU A 592 -16.28 15.91 -41.05
C GLU A 592 -16.75 15.98 -42.51
N ALA A 593 -16.55 14.91 -43.29
CA ALA A 593 -16.99 14.83 -44.67
C ALA A 593 -18.53 14.89 -44.82
N LEU A 594 -19.25 14.26 -43.90
CA LEU A 594 -20.73 14.25 -43.86
C LEU A 594 -21.32 15.52 -43.23
N LYS A 595 -20.49 16.47 -42.76
CA LYS A 595 -20.92 17.72 -42.11
C LYS A 595 -21.93 17.51 -40.98
N VAL A 596 -21.72 16.47 -40.17
CA VAL A 596 -22.57 16.20 -39.00
C VAL A 596 -22.43 17.37 -38.01
N PRO A 597 -23.53 17.98 -37.53
CA PRO A 597 -23.48 19.03 -36.51
C PRO A 597 -22.81 18.54 -35.24
N ASP A 598 -22.08 19.42 -34.56
CA ASP A 598 -21.27 19.06 -33.39
C ASP A 598 -22.11 18.52 -32.22
N ASP A 599 -23.36 18.96 -32.08
CA ASP A 599 -24.31 18.54 -31.04
C ASP A 599 -25.26 17.40 -31.47
N MET A 600 -25.09 16.84 -32.67
CA MET A 600 -25.89 15.70 -33.14
C MET A 600 -25.21 14.37 -32.77
N PRO A 601 -25.85 13.51 -31.95
CA PRO A 601 -25.26 12.24 -31.57
C PRO A 601 -25.33 11.21 -32.71
N LEU A 602 -24.28 10.40 -32.82
CA LEU A 602 -24.28 9.17 -33.59
C LEU A 602 -24.60 7.99 -32.68
N GLU A 603 -25.74 7.34 -32.92
CA GLU A 603 -26.12 6.09 -32.26
C GLU A 603 -25.86 4.91 -33.22
N ASN A 604 -24.59 4.51 -33.35
CA ASN A 604 -24.20 3.41 -34.25
C ASN A 604 -23.55 2.25 -33.50
N ARG A 605 -24.16 1.07 -33.58
CA ARG A 605 -23.69 -0.18 -32.97
C ARG A 605 -22.26 -0.55 -33.37
N MET A 606 -21.78 -0.15 -34.55
CA MET A 606 -20.40 -0.41 -34.99
C MET A 606 -19.39 0.37 -34.15
N VAL A 607 -19.68 1.63 -33.82
CA VAL A 607 -18.77 2.48 -33.04
C VAL A 607 -18.77 2.03 -31.57
N SER A 608 -19.93 1.71 -31.00
CA SER A 608 -19.98 1.12 -29.64
C SER A 608 -19.17 -0.19 -29.55
N LYS A 609 -19.23 -1.05 -30.57
CA LYS A 609 -18.40 -2.27 -30.62
C LYS A 609 -16.90 -1.98 -30.72
N ALA A 610 -16.52 -0.98 -31.52
CA ALA A 610 -15.12 -0.56 -31.63
C ALA A 610 -14.58 -0.07 -30.28
N LEU A 611 -15.38 0.71 -29.56
CA LEU A 611 -15.05 1.20 -28.23
C LEU A 611 -14.94 0.06 -27.20
N SER A 612 -15.87 -0.91 -27.21
CA SER A 612 -15.74 -2.09 -26.32
C SER A 612 -14.46 -2.89 -26.60
N ARG A 613 -14.06 -3.05 -27.86
CA ARG A 613 -12.78 -3.72 -28.21
C ARG A 613 -11.55 -2.92 -27.76
N ALA A 614 -11.64 -1.59 -27.78
CA ALA A 614 -10.58 -0.73 -27.25
C ALA A 614 -10.41 -0.93 -25.74
N GLN A 615 -11.52 -0.94 -24.99
CA GLN A 615 -11.51 -1.24 -23.55
C GLN A 615 -10.90 -2.62 -23.27
N GLU A 616 -11.35 -3.69 -23.96
CA GLU A 616 -10.81 -5.05 -23.80
C GLU A 616 -9.29 -5.10 -24.06
N LYS A 617 -8.79 -4.35 -25.05
CA LYS A 617 -7.34 -4.29 -25.36
C LYS A 617 -6.55 -3.56 -24.27
N VAL A 618 -7.09 -2.47 -23.73
CA VAL A 618 -6.46 -1.71 -22.64
C VAL A 618 -6.47 -2.53 -21.34
N GLU A 619 -7.57 -3.21 -21.03
CA GLU A 619 -7.69 -4.14 -19.91
C GLU A 619 -6.65 -5.26 -20.01
N GLY A 620 -6.54 -5.91 -21.18
CA GLY A 620 -5.53 -6.94 -21.43
C GLY A 620 -4.09 -6.45 -21.26
N HIS A 621 -3.77 -5.25 -21.74
CA HIS A 621 -2.44 -4.64 -21.54
C HIS A 621 -2.13 -4.38 -20.05
N HIS A 622 -3.10 -3.84 -19.30
CA HIS A 622 -2.93 -3.64 -17.85
C HIS A 622 -2.82 -4.96 -17.09
N PHE A 623 -3.56 -5.98 -17.51
CA PHE A 623 -3.43 -7.34 -16.99
C PHE A 623 -2.01 -7.89 -17.20
N ASP A 624 -1.45 -7.75 -18.40
CA ASP A 624 -0.09 -8.21 -18.69
C ASP A 624 0.97 -7.49 -17.83
N ILE A 625 0.83 -6.17 -17.63
CA ILE A 625 1.71 -5.41 -16.72
C ILE A 625 1.65 -5.96 -15.29
N ARG A 626 0.43 -6.15 -14.76
CA ARG A 626 0.25 -6.68 -13.39
C ARG A 626 0.76 -8.10 -13.27
N LYS A 627 0.49 -8.95 -14.26
CA LYS A 627 0.98 -10.32 -14.30
C LYS A 627 2.51 -10.36 -14.25
N HIS A 628 3.19 -9.55 -15.07
CA HIS A 628 4.64 -9.46 -15.02
C HIS A 628 5.12 -8.96 -13.66
N LEU A 629 4.55 -7.89 -13.12
CA LEU A 629 4.91 -7.39 -11.78
C LEU A 629 4.83 -8.48 -10.70
N VAL A 630 3.81 -9.32 -10.74
CA VAL A 630 3.66 -10.48 -9.84
C VAL A 630 4.72 -11.55 -10.10
N GLU A 631 5.00 -11.89 -11.36
CA GLU A 631 6.01 -12.90 -11.70
C GLU A 631 7.40 -12.53 -11.17
N TYR A 632 7.78 -11.25 -11.27
CA TYR A 632 9.05 -10.74 -10.71
C TYR A 632 9.01 -10.70 -9.17
N ASP A 633 7.92 -10.23 -8.56
CA ASP A 633 7.80 -10.18 -7.10
C ASP A 633 7.70 -11.58 -6.48
N ASP A 634 7.17 -12.59 -7.16
CA ASP A 634 7.08 -13.98 -6.67
C ASP A 634 8.45 -14.60 -6.39
N ILE A 635 9.46 -14.18 -7.14
CA ILE A 635 10.85 -14.59 -6.91
C ILE A 635 11.37 -13.92 -5.63
N ILE A 636 11.14 -12.61 -5.48
CA ILE A 636 11.58 -11.85 -4.31
C ILE A 636 10.81 -12.25 -3.06
N ASN A 637 9.54 -12.63 -3.19
CA ASN A 637 8.71 -13.09 -2.10
C ASN A 637 9.26 -14.39 -1.48
N LYS A 638 9.91 -15.26 -2.26
CA LYS A 638 10.62 -16.44 -1.73
C LYS A 638 11.82 -16.03 -0.88
N HIS A 639 12.62 -15.08 -1.35
CA HIS A 639 13.75 -14.53 -0.58
C HIS A 639 13.25 -13.88 0.72
N ARG A 640 12.22 -13.04 0.60
CA ARG A 640 11.55 -12.35 1.71
C ARG A 640 11.03 -13.33 2.75
N THR A 641 10.30 -14.37 2.32
CA THR A 641 9.76 -15.39 3.23
C THR A 641 10.86 -16.09 4.02
N ALA A 642 11.98 -16.44 3.37
CA ALA A 642 13.12 -17.06 4.03
C ALA A 642 13.78 -16.12 5.06
N ILE A 643 14.01 -14.85 4.70
CA ILE A 643 14.59 -13.84 5.60
C ILE A 643 13.66 -13.53 6.77
N TYR A 644 12.37 -13.32 6.52
CA TYR A 644 11.38 -13.01 7.55
C TYR A 644 11.18 -14.17 8.51
N GLN A 645 11.15 -15.42 8.03
CA GLN A 645 11.17 -16.60 8.90
C GLN A 645 12.41 -16.63 9.79
N LYS A 646 13.60 -16.35 9.23
CA LYS A 646 14.84 -16.29 10.02
C LYS A 646 14.77 -15.21 11.09
N ARG A 647 14.27 -14.01 10.74
CA ARG A 647 14.06 -12.90 11.69
C ARG A 647 13.08 -13.27 12.79
N HIS A 648 11.93 -13.86 12.45
CA HIS A 648 10.93 -14.27 13.44
C HIS A 648 11.47 -15.29 14.45
N ARG A 649 12.34 -16.23 14.02
CA ARG A 649 13.02 -17.16 14.95
C ARG A 649 13.93 -16.42 15.92
N ILE A 650 14.70 -15.46 15.42
CA ILE A 650 15.63 -14.64 16.23
C ILE A 650 14.88 -13.76 17.24
N VAL A 651 13.80 -13.11 16.80
CA VAL A 651 12.92 -12.29 17.65
C VAL A 651 12.10 -13.15 18.62
N GLY A 652 11.76 -14.38 18.21
CA GLY A 652 11.00 -15.36 18.99
C GLY A 652 11.73 -15.93 20.20
N GLY A 653 13.05 -15.73 20.29
CA GLY A 653 13.86 -16.19 21.42
C GLY A 653 14.21 -17.68 21.35
N GLU A 654 14.32 -18.25 20.14
CA GLU A 654 14.93 -19.56 19.93
C GLU A 654 16.39 -19.58 20.42
N ASP A 655 17.00 -20.76 20.53
CA ASP A 655 18.38 -20.92 21.03
C ASP A 655 19.41 -20.30 20.07
N LEU A 656 19.67 -19.02 20.28
CA LEU A 656 20.61 -18.22 19.48
C LEU A 656 22.06 -18.66 19.69
N LYS A 657 22.41 -19.24 20.86
CA LYS A 657 23.79 -19.69 21.14
C LYS A 657 24.18 -20.76 20.13
N THR A 658 23.35 -21.80 20.07
CA THR A 658 23.63 -22.97 19.25
C THR A 658 23.68 -22.58 17.78
N GLN A 659 22.71 -21.77 17.33
CA GLN A 659 22.69 -21.29 15.96
C GLN A 659 23.93 -20.44 15.59
N LEU A 660 24.39 -19.58 16.52
CA LEU A 660 25.58 -18.76 16.29
C LEU A 660 26.85 -19.63 16.25
N LEU A 661 26.99 -20.58 17.17
CA LEU A 661 28.12 -21.52 17.18
C LEU A 661 28.13 -22.40 15.92
N ASP A 662 26.97 -22.78 15.39
CA ASP A 662 26.88 -23.47 14.11
C ASP A 662 27.40 -22.61 12.95
N TYR A 663 27.12 -21.30 12.95
CA TYR A 663 27.70 -20.37 11.95
C TYR A 663 29.21 -20.23 12.10
N VAL A 664 29.72 -20.16 13.33
CA VAL A 664 31.17 -20.13 13.57
C VAL A 664 31.81 -21.44 13.07
N LYS A 665 31.19 -22.58 13.33
CA LYS A 665 31.66 -23.88 12.85
C LYS A 665 31.70 -23.93 11.32
N GLN A 666 30.64 -23.47 10.66
CA GLN A 666 30.56 -23.43 9.20
C GLN A 666 31.67 -22.55 8.60
N GLU A 667 31.90 -21.35 9.15
CA GLU A 667 32.97 -20.46 8.69
C GLU A 667 34.36 -21.09 8.91
N ILE A 668 34.60 -21.74 10.05
CA ILE A 668 35.86 -22.47 10.30
C ILE A 668 36.06 -23.59 9.27
N VAL A 669 35.00 -24.34 8.94
CA VAL A 669 35.06 -25.40 7.91
C VAL A 669 35.43 -24.80 6.56
N ASP A 670 34.83 -23.68 6.18
CA ASP A 670 35.08 -23.02 4.89
C ASP A 670 36.53 -22.49 4.81
N VAL A 671 37.03 -21.87 5.87
CA VAL A 671 38.43 -21.39 5.98
C VAL A 671 39.41 -22.56 5.88
N VAL A 672 39.23 -23.61 6.68
CA VAL A 672 40.12 -24.78 6.64
C VAL A 672 40.08 -25.42 5.26
N THR A 673 38.89 -25.68 4.71
CA THR A 673 38.74 -26.32 3.39
C THR A 673 39.40 -25.51 2.28
N PHE A 674 39.30 -24.18 2.31
CA PHE A 674 39.92 -23.29 1.32
C PHE A 674 41.45 -23.35 1.36
N HIS A 675 42.04 -23.27 2.55
CA HIS A 675 43.50 -23.27 2.72
C HIS A 675 44.13 -24.68 2.74
N THR A 676 43.30 -25.73 2.72
CA THR A 676 43.72 -27.14 2.57
C THR A 676 43.23 -27.77 1.26
N ALA A 677 42.90 -26.97 0.24
CA ALA A 677 42.33 -27.45 -1.02
C ALA A 677 43.31 -28.19 -1.95
N GLY A 678 44.62 -28.08 -1.69
CA GLY A 678 45.65 -28.85 -2.41
C GLY A 678 45.70 -30.31 -1.97
N ASP A 679 46.02 -31.21 -2.91
CA ASP A 679 46.18 -32.66 -2.68
C ASP A 679 47.46 -33.02 -1.90
N ASP A 680 48.35 -32.05 -1.63
CA ASP A 680 49.64 -32.26 -0.97
C ASP A 680 49.64 -31.56 0.41
N GLU A 681 49.80 -32.33 1.49
CA GLU A 681 49.75 -31.88 2.90
C GLU A 681 50.87 -30.87 3.24
N SER A 682 51.97 -30.93 2.50
CA SER A 682 53.08 -29.97 2.57
C SER A 682 52.74 -28.57 2.04
N GLY A 683 51.63 -28.43 1.30
CA GLY A 683 51.12 -27.18 0.74
C GLY A 683 50.03 -26.49 1.58
N TRP A 684 49.65 -27.06 2.73
CA TRP A 684 48.62 -26.45 3.60
C TRP A 684 49.15 -25.18 4.26
N ASN A 685 48.42 -24.08 4.10
CA ASN A 685 48.80 -22.80 4.67
C ASN A 685 48.24 -22.63 6.09
N ILE A 686 48.80 -23.39 7.05
CA ILE A 686 48.38 -23.35 8.47
C ILE A 686 48.55 -21.95 9.08
N GLU A 687 49.55 -21.19 8.61
CA GLU A 687 49.79 -19.81 9.05
C GLU A 687 48.59 -18.91 8.69
N GLU A 688 48.12 -19.00 7.45
CA GLU A 688 46.98 -18.21 6.98
C GLU A 688 45.68 -18.65 7.67
N ILE A 689 45.50 -19.96 7.94
CA ILE A 689 44.37 -20.45 8.75
C ILE A 689 44.40 -19.82 10.15
N TYR A 690 45.56 -19.75 10.80
CA TYR A 690 45.71 -19.12 12.11
C TYR A 690 45.40 -17.62 12.05
N GLU A 691 45.94 -16.89 11.07
CA GLU A 691 45.71 -15.45 10.92
C GLU A 691 44.22 -15.15 10.67
N VAL A 692 43.60 -15.86 9.72
CA VAL A 692 42.16 -15.69 9.42
C VAL A 692 41.32 -16.04 10.64
N ALA A 693 41.58 -17.14 11.34
CA ALA A 693 40.87 -17.51 12.56
C ALA A 693 41.04 -16.45 13.67
N HIS A 694 42.25 -15.90 13.82
CA HIS A 694 42.53 -14.83 14.79
C HIS A 694 41.78 -13.53 14.48
N THR A 695 41.44 -13.25 13.21
CA THR A 695 40.58 -12.11 12.85
C THR A 695 39.12 -12.29 13.26
N ILE A 696 38.69 -13.54 13.42
CA ILE A 696 37.32 -13.92 13.78
C ILE A 696 37.17 -13.95 15.30
N PHE A 697 38.05 -14.64 16.01
CA PHE A 697 38.00 -14.78 17.47
C PHE A 697 39.41 -14.73 18.10
N PRO A 698 39.53 -14.30 19.38
CA PRO A 698 40.82 -14.23 20.05
C PRO A 698 41.46 -15.63 20.15
N MET A 699 42.58 -15.82 19.45
CA MET A 699 43.35 -17.07 19.48
C MET A 699 44.63 -16.91 20.31
N PRO A 700 44.91 -17.79 21.30
CA PRO A 700 46.15 -17.73 22.04
C PRO A 700 47.35 -18.11 21.15
N PRO A 701 48.56 -17.55 21.39
CA PRO A 701 49.76 -17.90 20.61
C PRO A 701 50.10 -19.40 20.65
N GLU A 702 49.77 -20.08 21.74
CA GLU A 702 49.98 -21.53 21.91
C GLU A 702 49.11 -22.39 20.96
N ALA A 703 47.98 -21.86 20.47
CA ALA A 703 47.14 -22.58 19.53
C ALA A 703 47.81 -22.70 18.15
N ARG A 704 48.74 -21.80 17.82
CA ARG A 704 49.52 -21.84 16.57
C ARG A 704 50.40 -23.09 16.50
N LEU A 705 51.08 -23.43 17.59
CA LEU A 705 51.93 -24.62 17.72
C LEU A 705 51.10 -25.91 17.61
N LYS A 706 49.92 -25.95 18.23
CA LYS A 706 49.03 -27.11 18.15
C LYS A 706 48.48 -27.37 16.75
N LEU A 707 48.31 -26.33 15.92
CA LEU A 707 47.83 -26.49 14.55
C LEU A 707 48.92 -27.06 13.64
N THR A 708 50.18 -26.65 13.85
CA THR A 708 51.34 -27.22 13.14
C THR A 708 51.60 -28.66 13.57
N ASP A 709 51.45 -28.99 14.86
CA ASP A 709 51.59 -30.38 15.33
C ASP A 709 50.56 -31.33 14.66
N ILE A 710 49.33 -30.85 14.41
CA ILE A 710 48.28 -31.63 13.73
C ILE A 710 48.61 -31.85 12.25
N GLN A 711 49.36 -30.94 11.62
CA GLN A 711 49.85 -31.10 10.24
C GLN A 711 50.94 -32.17 10.18
N ASP A 712 51.87 -32.18 11.13
CA ASP A 712 52.98 -33.12 11.17
C ASP A 712 52.54 -34.58 11.51
N GLU A 713 51.35 -34.76 12.09
CA GLU A 713 50.74 -36.08 12.38
C GLU A 713 49.93 -36.68 11.22
N ALA A 714 49.74 -35.93 10.12
CA ALA A 714 49.05 -36.38 8.91
C ALA A 714 50.11 -36.90 7.91
N ASP A 715 50.27 -38.21 7.79
CA ASP A 715 51.36 -38.83 6.99
C ASP A 715 50.81 -39.95 6.07
N ASP A 716 49.48 -40.01 5.83
CA ASP A 716 48.85 -41.08 5.01
C ASP A 716 47.52 -40.60 4.37
N ASP A 717 47.25 -40.96 3.10
CA ASP A 717 46.08 -40.49 2.31
C ASP A 717 44.70 -40.77 2.97
N PHE A 718 44.63 -41.75 3.88
CA PHE A 718 43.41 -42.07 4.66
C PHE A 718 43.27 -41.23 5.94
N ALA A 719 44.37 -40.63 6.42
CA ALA A 719 44.44 -39.73 7.57
C ALA A 719 44.01 -38.29 7.21
N ASP A 720 44.01 -37.94 5.93
CA ASP A 720 43.80 -36.58 5.43
C ASP A 720 42.43 -35.97 5.81
N ARG A 721 41.36 -36.79 5.75
CA ARG A 721 40.03 -36.41 6.27
C ARG A 721 39.96 -36.33 7.80
N ASP A 722 40.73 -37.17 8.49
CA ASP A 722 40.79 -37.20 9.94
C ASP A 722 41.56 -35.97 10.48
N SER A 723 42.64 -35.56 9.79
CA SER A 723 43.47 -34.39 10.09
C SER A 723 42.72 -33.08 9.87
N ARG A 724 42.01 -32.91 8.73
CA ARG A 724 41.10 -31.77 8.54
C ARG A 724 40.01 -31.72 9.62
N GLY A 725 39.45 -32.87 9.99
CA GLY A 725 38.48 -33.00 11.09
C GLY A 725 39.06 -32.57 12.44
N LYS A 726 40.32 -32.94 12.74
CA LYS A 726 41.05 -32.53 13.95
C LYS A 726 41.33 -31.03 13.97
N LEU A 727 41.75 -30.43 12.85
CA LEU A 727 41.96 -28.98 12.71
C LEU A 727 40.66 -28.22 12.99
N ILE A 728 39.56 -28.60 12.32
CA ILE A 728 38.24 -28.01 12.53
C ILE A 728 37.81 -28.15 14.00
N GLY A 729 37.99 -29.33 14.59
CA GLY A 729 37.63 -29.60 15.99
C GLY A 729 38.44 -28.77 16.99
N CYS A 730 39.74 -28.60 16.74
CA CYS A 730 40.63 -27.78 17.57
C CYS A 730 40.22 -26.31 17.53
N LEU A 731 40.06 -25.75 16.32
CA LEU A 731 39.64 -24.36 16.12
C LEU A 731 38.25 -24.10 16.71
N PHE A 732 37.30 -25.01 16.50
CA PHE A 732 35.95 -24.86 17.04
C PHE A 732 35.94 -24.90 18.56
N LYS A 733 36.76 -25.75 19.19
CA LYS A 733 36.90 -25.78 20.65
C LYS A 733 37.43 -24.46 21.19
N GLN A 734 38.45 -23.88 20.56
CA GLN A 734 38.98 -22.55 20.92
C GLN A 734 37.91 -21.46 20.76
N ALA A 735 37.13 -21.50 19.67
CA ALA A 735 36.06 -20.53 19.43
C ALA A 735 34.94 -20.60 20.49
N VAL A 736 34.56 -21.81 20.93
CA VAL A 736 33.59 -22.02 22.01
C VAL A 736 34.13 -21.52 23.35
N GLU A 737 35.40 -21.77 23.64
CA GLU A 737 36.04 -21.30 24.88
C GLU A 737 36.12 -19.76 24.93
N ALA A 738 36.54 -19.13 23.83
CA ALA A 738 36.53 -17.68 23.68
C ALA A 738 35.12 -17.09 23.81
N TYR A 739 34.10 -17.79 23.30
CA TYR A 739 32.70 -17.37 23.44
C TYR A 739 32.22 -17.41 24.88
N ASN A 740 32.50 -18.50 25.60
CA ASN A 740 32.09 -18.66 26.99
C ASN A 740 32.77 -17.61 27.88
N GLN A 741 34.05 -17.31 27.65
CA GLN A 741 34.75 -16.23 28.34
C GLN A 741 34.09 -14.86 28.07
N LEU A 742 33.74 -14.57 26.81
CA LEU A 742 33.03 -13.35 26.44
C LEU A 742 31.68 -13.25 27.15
N GLU A 743 30.92 -14.35 27.20
CA GLU A 743 29.62 -14.42 27.87
C GLU A 743 29.76 -14.15 29.38
N GLU A 744 30.70 -14.80 30.06
CA GLU A 744 30.99 -14.57 31.49
C GLU A 744 31.37 -13.10 31.76
N HIS A 745 32.23 -12.51 30.92
CA HIS A 745 32.63 -11.11 31.05
C HIS A 745 31.46 -10.13 30.89
N ILE A 746 30.58 -10.37 29.91
CA ILE A 746 29.41 -9.51 29.68
C ILE A 746 28.42 -9.62 30.84
N ILE A 747 28.17 -10.83 31.33
CA ILE A 747 27.29 -11.06 32.48
C ILE A 747 27.86 -10.35 33.72
N ALA A 748 29.16 -10.48 33.98
CA ALA A 748 29.82 -9.80 35.09
C ALA A 748 29.75 -8.26 34.97
N ALA A 749 29.90 -7.70 33.76
CA ALA A 749 29.89 -6.26 33.54
C ALA A 749 28.49 -5.63 33.61
N THR A 750 27.44 -6.36 33.23
CA THR A 750 26.06 -5.85 33.18
C THR A 750 25.18 -6.30 34.33
N SER A 751 25.61 -7.32 35.10
CA SER A 751 24.80 -7.96 36.16
C SER A 751 23.43 -8.48 35.67
N ASP A 752 23.29 -8.77 34.36
CA ASP A 752 22.08 -9.32 33.73
C ASP A 752 22.45 -10.52 32.85
N GLU A 753 22.04 -11.72 33.25
CA GLU A 753 22.25 -12.98 32.52
C GLU A 753 21.65 -12.97 31.11
N THR A 754 20.64 -12.12 30.85
CA THR A 754 20.01 -12.01 29.53
C THR A 754 20.74 -11.07 28.57
N SER A 755 21.75 -10.33 29.05
CA SER A 755 22.46 -9.33 28.25
C SER A 755 23.17 -9.92 27.04
N MET A 756 23.82 -11.08 27.18
CA MET A 756 24.49 -11.73 26.05
C MET A 756 23.49 -12.14 24.96
N ARG A 757 22.33 -12.67 25.35
CA ARG A 757 21.23 -13.03 24.44
C ARG A 757 20.66 -11.83 23.69
N LYS A 758 20.55 -10.67 24.36
CA LYS A 758 20.13 -9.40 23.73
C LYS A 758 21.16 -8.92 22.70
N ILE A 759 22.45 -9.04 23.02
CA ILE A 759 23.56 -8.67 22.11
C ILE A 759 23.57 -9.55 20.87
N GLU A 760 23.50 -10.88 21.04
CA GLU A 760 23.39 -11.84 19.93
C GLU A 760 22.23 -11.49 19.01
N ARG A 761 21.03 -11.30 19.59
CA ARG A 761 19.84 -10.91 18.83
C ARG A 761 20.07 -9.63 18.05
N GLY A 762 20.57 -8.58 18.71
CA GLY A 762 20.81 -7.28 18.09
C GLY A 762 21.81 -7.36 16.92
N ILE A 763 22.90 -8.12 17.08
CA ILE A 763 23.92 -8.30 16.03
C ILE A 763 23.33 -9.09 14.85
N MET A 764 22.61 -10.18 15.12
CA MET A 764 22.00 -11.01 14.08
C MET A 764 20.96 -10.23 13.29
N LEU A 765 20.05 -9.52 13.96
CA LEU A 765 19.03 -8.71 13.31
C LEU A 765 19.65 -7.57 12.50
N ARG A 766 20.61 -6.83 13.08
CA ARG A 766 21.31 -5.75 12.37
C ARG A 766 22.03 -6.23 11.11
N SER A 767 22.74 -7.36 11.21
CA SER A 767 23.46 -7.94 10.06
C SER A 767 22.49 -8.37 8.97
N ILE A 768 21.37 -9.00 9.34
CA ILE A 768 20.32 -9.39 8.39
C ILE A 768 19.69 -8.15 7.75
N ASP A 769 19.32 -7.15 8.53
CA ASP A 769 18.60 -5.96 8.04
C ASP A 769 19.44 -5.15 7.07
N MET A 770 20.68 -4.85 7.42
CA MET A 770 21.59 -4.07 6.56
C MET A 770 21.80 -4.76 5.20
N LEU A 771 22.18 -6.05 5.22
CA LEU A 771 22.46 -6.79 3.99
C LEU A 771 21.19 -7.09 3.19
N TRP A 772 20.04 -7.25 3.85
CA TRP A 772 18.76 -7.42 3.17
C TRP A 772 18.35 -6.15 2.41
N ILE A 773 18.56 -4.97 2.97
CA ILE A 773 18.29 -3.68 2.30
C ILE A 773 19.17 -3.55 1.06
N GLU A 774 20.47 -3.82 1.18
CA GLU A 774 21.42 -3.82 0.05
C GLU A 774 20.99 -4.82 -1.04
N HIS A 775 20.52 -6.01 -0.64
CA HIS A 775 19.99 -7.00 -1.57
C HIS A 775 18.72 -6.51 -2.29
N LEU A 776 17.79 -5.86 -1.59
CA LEU A 776 16.60 -5.29 -2.23
C LEU A 776 16.95 -4.26 -3.29
N GLU A 777 17.95 -3.42 -3.04
CA GLU A 777 18.45 -2.44 -4.02
C GLU A 777 19.12 -3.11 -5.22
N ALA A 778 20.00 -4.09 -4.98
CA ALA A 778 20.62 -4.86 -6.05
C ALA A 778 19.58 -5.54 -6.95
N ILE A 779 18.51 -6.06 -6.34
CA ILE A 779 17.38 -6.67 -7.03
C ILE A 779 16.58 -5.65 -7.84
N ASP A 780 16.31 -4.46 -7.30
CA ASP A 780 15.60 -3.41 -8.01
C ASP A 780 16.40 -2.95 -9.25
N HIS A 781 17.72 -2.79 -9.12
CA HIS A 781 18.61 -2.50 -10.24
C HIS A 781 18.61 -3.64 -11.27
N LEU A 782 18.68 -4.89 -10.82
CA LEU A 782 18.63 -6.05 -11.71
C LEU A 782 17.31 -6.07 -12.50
N ARG A 783 16.17 -5.78 -11.86
CA ARG A 783 14.86 -5.74 -12.51
C ARG A 783 14.79 -4.66 -13.58
N ALA A 784 15.36 -3.48 -13.34
CA ALA A 784 15.40 -2.40 -14.33
C ALA A 784 16.30 -2.75 -15.54
N GLY A 785 17.45 -3.38 -15.30
CA GLY A 785 18.43 -3.71 -16.35
C GLY A 785 18.13 -4.98 -17.17
N ILE A 786 17.36 -5.94 -16.62
CA ILE A 786 17.17 -7.26 -17.26
C ILE A 786 16.39 -7.19 -18.59
N GLY A 787 15.57 -6.16 -18.79
CA GLY A 787 14.81 -5.96 -20.02
C GLY A 787 15.71 -5.87 -21.26
N LEU A 788 16.94 -5.38 -21.12
CA LEU A 788 17.92 -5.29 -22.20
C LEU A 788 18.46 -6.68 -22.63
N ARG A 789 18.35 -7.72 -21.79
CA ARG A 789 18.77 -9.08 -22.15
C ARG A 789 17.78 -9.77 -23.10
N ALA A 790 16.56 -9.25 -23.24
CA ALA A 790 15.57 -9.73 -24.21
C ALA A 790 16.08 -9.62 -25.67
N TYR A 791 16.98 -8.67 -25.95
CA TYR A 791 17.63 -8.51 -27.26
C TYR A 791 18.46 -9.73 -27.67
N GLY A 792 18.91 -10.54 -26.72
CA GLY A 792 19.66 -11.79 -26.96
C GLY A 792 18.79 -13.04 -27.16
N GLN A 793 17.49 -12.90 -27.41
CA GLN A 793 16.52 -14.02 -27.52
C GLN A 793 16.44 -14.93 -26.28
N ARG A 794 16.82 -14.43 -25.11
CA ARG A 794 16.63 -15.13 -23.83
C ARG A 794 15.43 -14.55 -23.10
N ASP A 795 14.70 -15.40 -22.39
CA ASP A 795 13.58 -14.98 -21.54
C ASP A 795 14.10 -14.18 -20.32
N PRO A 796 13.77 -12.88 -20.22
CA PRO A 796 14.24 -12.03 -19.12
C PRO A 796 13.84 -12.54 -17.74
N LEU A 797 12.68 -13.20 -17.59
CA LEU A 797 12.21 -13.69 -16.30
C LEU A 797 13.08 -14.85 -15.80
N ILE A 798 13.52 -15.74 -16.70
CA ILE A 798 14.41 -16.86 -16.36
C ILE A 798 15.79 -16.34 -15.96
N GLU A 799 16.33 -15.38 -16.72
CA GLU A 799 17.62 -14.75 -16.41
C GLU A 799 17.56 -13.99 -15.08
N TYR A 800 16.48 -13.23 -14.84
CA TYR A 800 16.24 -12.55 -13.56
C TYR A 800 16.17 -13.56 -12.40
N LYS A 801 15.45 -14.68 -12.57
CA LYS A 801 15.36 -15.73 -11.56
C LYS A 801 16.72 -16.34 -11.22
N ASN A 802 17.54 -16.65 -12.22
CA ASN A 802 18.85 -17.27 -12.01
C ASN A 802 19.81 -16.30 -11.31
N GLU A 803 19.84 -15.05 -11.75
CA GLU A 803 20.74 -14.04 -11.20
C GLU A 803 20.31 -13.62 -9.78
N SER A 804 19.02 -13.38 -9.56
CA SER A 804 18.49 -13.06 -8.23
C SER A 804 18.70 -14.20 -7.23
N TYR A 805 18.64 -15.47 -7.66
CA TYR A 805 18.94 -16.61 -6.80
C TYR A 805 20.42 -16.65 -6.40
N ARG A 806 21.34 -16.34 -7.32
CA ARG A 806 22.78 -16.23 -7.00
C ARG A 806 23.01 -15.13 -5.95
N LEU A 807 22.51 -13.92 -6.22
CA LEU A 807 22.58 -12.81 -5.26
C LEU A 807 22.01 -13.19 -3.89
N PHE A 808 20.92 -13.95 -3.87
CA PHE A 808 20.34 -14.42 -2.61
C PHE A 808 21.21 -15.46 -1.87
N GLN A 809 21.88 -16.38 -2.57
CA GLN A 809 22.83 -17.30 -1.94
C GLN A 809 24.03 -16.55 -1.37
N ASP A 810 24.53 -15.55 -2.10
CA ASP A 810 25.63 -14.71 -1.66
C ASP A 810 25.23 -13.87 -0.44
N LEU A 811 24.02 -13.30 -0.44
CA LEU A 811 23.43 -12.64 0.74
C LEU A 811 23.44 -13.55 1.97
N LEU A 812 22.98 -14.80 1.83
CA LEU A 812 22.91 -15.72 2.97
C LEU A 812 24.28 -16.02 3.57
N LYS A 813 25.31 -16.17 2.72
CA LYS A 813 26.71 -16.35 3.15
C LYS A 813 27.26 -15.09 3.80
N LEU A 814 27.04 -13.92 3.19
CA LEU A 814 27.45 -12.63 3.73
C LEU A 814 26.83 -12.37 5.11
N ILE A 815 25.56 -12.71 5.31
CA ILE A 815 24.90 -12.60 6.62
C ILE A 815 25.62 -13.46 7.66
N GLN A 816 25.93 -14.72 7.34
CA GLN A 816 26.62 -15.62 8.28
C GLN A 816 28.00 -15.07 8.64
N LYS A 817 28.78 -14.67 7.62
CA LYS A 817 30.09 -14.07 7.79
C LYS A 817 30.03 -12.80 8.64
N GLN A 818 29.12 -11.88 8.34
CA GLN A 818 28.97 -10.63 9.09
C GLN A 818 28.64 -10.87 10.57
N ILE A 819 27.80 -11.86 10.88
CA ILE A 819 27.48 -12.24 12.26
C ILE A 819 28.72 -12.76 12.99
N VAL A 820 29.44 -13.70 12.38
CA VAL A 820 30.63 -14.36 12.95
C VAL A 820 31.77 -13.37 13.20
N TYR A 821 32.02 -12.45 12.26
CA TYR A 821 33.08 -11.45 12.40
C TYR A 821 32.70 -10.31 13.35
N SER A 822 31.42 -10.12 13.65
CA SER A 822 30.95 -9.06 14.54
C SER A 822 30.90 -9.49 16.00
N ILE A 823 30.47 -10.71 16.31
CA ILE A 823 30.14 -11.15 17.68
C ILE A 823 31.32 -11.01 18.66
N TYR A 824 32.51 -11.48 18.28
CA TYR A 824 33.69 -11.45 19.14
C TYR A 824 34.32 -10.04 19.28
N LYS A 825 34.05 -9.13 18.33
CA LYS A 825 34.57 -7.76 18.34
C LYS A 825 33.79 -6.83 19.29
N VAL A 826 32.55 -7.17 19.62
CA VAL A 826 31.72 -6.37 20.54
C VAL A 826 32.26 -6.37 21.98
N GLY A 827 32.91 -7.46 22.42
CA GLY A 827 33.60 -7.52 23.72
C GLY A 827 34.74 -6.52 23.87
N VAL A 828 35.49 -6.30 22.78
CA VAL A 828 36.66 -5.40 22.74
C VAL A 828 36.23 -3.92 22.75
N ALA A 829 35.15 -3.58 22.04
CA ALA A 829 34.63 -2.20 22.00
C ALA A 829 34.11 -1.72 23.38
N ARG A 830 33.52 -2.62 24.17
CA ARG A 830 33.04 -2.31 25.54
C ARG A 830 34.19 -2.12 26.53
N GLN A 831 35.33 -2.80 26.31
CA GLN A 831 36.56 -2.61 27.09
C GLN A 831 37.24 -1.25 26.87
N LEU A 832 37.11 -0.67 25.67
CA LEU A 832 37.85 0.53 25.27
C LEU A 832 37.11 1.85 25.53
N ALA A 833 35.77 1.88 25.55
CA ALA A 833 35.01 3.11 25.85
C ALA A 833 33.55 2.87 26.28
N PRO A 834 33.25 2.79 27.60
CA PRO A 834 31.89 2.62 28.11
C PRO A 834 30.95 3.80 27.76
N SER A 835 31.47 5.02 27.70
CA SER A 835 30.70 6.26 27.53
C SER A 835 30.24 6.55 26.10
N VAL A 836 30.91 6.00 25.08
CA VAL A 836 30.62 6.28 23.67
C VAL A 836 29.42 5.45 23.18
N MET A 837 29.23 4.24 23.73
CA MET A 837 28.11 3.39 23.35
C MET A 837 26.80 3.70 24.07
N GLU A 838 26.82 4.33 25.25
CA GLU A 838 25.58 4.76 25.93
C GLU A 838 24.91 5.92 25.18
N GLN A 839 25.71 6.76 24.49
CA GLN A 839 25.23 7.75 23.53
C GLN A 839 24.86 7.13 22.17
N ALA A 840 25.61 6.13 21.68
CA ALA A 840 25.31 5.45 20.42
C ALA A 840 24.09 4.50 20.47
N ALA A 841 23.81 3.92 21.64
CA ALA A 841 22.61 3.11 21.88
C ALA A 841 21.32 3.95 21.80
N GLY A 842 21.41 5.26 22.08
CA GLY A 842 20.31 6.21 21.89
C GLY A 842 20.23 6.82 20.48
N SER A 843 21.30 6.75 19.67
CA SER A 843 21.39 7.46 18.39
C SER A 843 21.36 6.58 17.14
N ILE A 844 21.32 5.25 17.27
CA ILE A 844 21.33 4.29 16.14
C ILE A 844 20.22 3.25 16.30
N THR A 845 19.02 3.71 16.63
CA THR A 845 17.80 2.95 16.36
C THR A 845 17.47 3.10 14.88
N LEU A 846 17.71 2.05 14.09
CA LEU A 846 16.96 1.82 12.84
C LEU A 846 15.52 1.41 13.21
N SER A 847 14.84 2.29 13.93
CA SER A 847 13.42 2.21 14.14
C SER A 847 12.77 2.83 12.91
N ALA A 848 11.90 2.07 12.22
CA ALA A 848 10.85 2.70 11.42
C ALA A 848 10.24 3.83 12.27
N PRO A 849 9.95 5.02 11.72
CA PRO A 849 9.42 6.13 12.52
C PRO A 849 8.25 5.61 13.34
N ALA A 850 8.45 5.56 14.65
CA ALA A 850 7.41 5.11 15.55
C ALA A 850 6.27 6.10 15.39
N LYS A 851 5.06 5.61 15.13
CA LYS A 851 3.85 6.41 15.29
C LYS A 851 3.63 6.59 16.79
N THR A 852 4.43 7.45 17.42
CA THR A 852 4.27 7.80 18.82
C THR A 852 3.06 8.70 18.96
N MET A 853 2.06 8.19 19.68
CA MET A 853 1.03 9.01 20.33
C MET A 853 1.69 9.82 21.44
N SER A 854 2.29 10.96 21.11
CA SER A 854 2.65 12.01 22.06
C SER A 854 2.77 13.35 21.34
N ASP A 855 2.20 14.38 21.94
CA ASP A 855 1.95 15.72 21.42
C ASP A 855 2.99 16.30 20.45
N GLY A 856 2.47 16.80 19.32
CA GLY A 856 2.98 18.01 18.66
C GLY A 856 4.17 17.85 17.70
N GLN A 857 3.85 17.98 16.41
CA GLN A 857 4.72 18.39 15.28
C GLN A 857 5.54 17.28 14.57
N SER A 858 4.94 16.72 13.51
CA SER A 858 5.69 16.18 12.37
C SER A 858 5.55 17.13 11.16
N ALA A 859 6.66 17.35 10.46
CA ALA A 859 6.85 18.40 9.46
C ALA A 859 6.22 18.14 8.06
N ILE A 860 5.28 17.19 7.95
CA ILE A 860 4.62 16.84 6.67
C ILE A 860 3.19 17.41 6.59
N ALA A 861 2.61 17.84 7.71
CA ALA A 861 1.29 18.51 7.73
C ALA A 861 1.31 19.97 7.18
N ALA A 862 2.49 20.58 7.00
CA ALA A 862 2.63 21.98 6.59
C ALA A 862 2.39 22.24 5.09
N ALA A 863 2.28 21.21 4.25
CA ALA A 863 2.07 21.37 2.81
C ALA A 863 0.62 21.09 2.35
N ALA A 864 -0.22 20.48 3.20
CA ALA A 864 -1.61 20.11 2.87
C ALA A 864 -2.67 21.05 3.49
N SER A 865 -2.25 22.07 4.23
CA SER A 865 -3.13 23.07 4.83
C SER A 865 -2.62 24.49 4.57
N GLY A 866 -2.94 25.01 3.37
CA GLY A 866 -2.79 26.43 3.09
C GLY A 866 -3.79 27.24 3.95
N PRO A 867 -3.34 28.22 4.75
CA PRO A 867 -4.25 29.09 5.47
C PRO A 867 -4.90 30.08 4.50
N THR A 868 -6.23 30.23 4.58
CA THR A 868 -6.92 31.41 4.06
C THR A 868 -6.41 32.66 4.79
N PRO A 869 -6.32 33.82 4.14
CA PRO A 869 -5.56 34.95 4.65
C PRO A 869 -6.32 35.67 5.76
N GLN A 870 -6.01 35.37 7.02
CA GLN A 870 -5.96 36.37 8.09
C GLN A 870 -5.14 35.85 9.28
N GLN A 871 -4.18 36.69 9.69
CA GLN A 871 -3.40 36.66 10.94
C GLN A 871 -2.22 35.67 10.99
N ARG A 872 -1.06 36.13 10.47
CA ARG A 872 0.27 35.78 10.99
C ARG A 872 0.73 36.93 11.88
N GLU A 873 0.97 36.69 13.16
CA GLU A 873 2.03 37.38 13.90
C GLU A 873 2.92 36.35 14.59
N VAL A 874 4.21 36.64 14.49
CA VAL A 874 5.37 35.86 14.89
C VAL A 874 5.75 36.29 16.30
N GLU A 875 6.07 35.36 17.19
CA GLU A 875 7.02 35.69 18.26
C GLU A 875 7.93 34.51 18.60
N ALA A 876 9.20 34.70 18.25
CA ALA A 876 10.33 33.95 18.75
C ALA A 876 10.77 34.52 20.10
N HIS A 877 11.26 33.63 20.97
CA HIS A 877 11.93 33.93 22.23
C HIS A 877 12.82 35.18 22.20
N ARG A 878 12.56 36.14 23.10
CA ARG A 878 13.60 36.88 23.81
C ARG A 878 13.24 37.11 25.28
N GLN A 879 14.20 36.68 26.10
CA GLN A 879 14.55 37.04 27.47
C GLN A 879 13.74 38.17 28.13
N SER A 880 13.27 37.85 29.33
CA SER A 880 12.76 38.75 30.36
C SER A 880 13.82 39.76 30.84
N LEU A 881 13.44 41.04 30.85
CA LEU A 881 13.80 42.01 31.89
C LEU A 881 12.57 42.91 32.17
N PRO A 882 12.38 43.41 33.40
CA PRO A 882 11.08 43.82 33.93
C PRO A 882 10.89 45.35 33.93
N SER A 883 9.66 45.83 33.83
CA SER A 883 9.07 46.86 34.71
C SER A 883 7.77 47.46 34.13
N ASP A 884 6.77 47.54 35.00
CA ASP A 884 5.78 48.61 35.17
C ASP A 884 5.43 49.49 33.95
N ASP A 885 4.16 49.46 33.52
CA ASP A 885 3.20 50.43 34.07
C ASP A 885 1.77 50.12 33.64
N GLN A 886 0.85 50.39 34.56
CA GLN A 886 -0.59 50.27 34.38
C GLN A 886 -1.10 51.47 33.57
N THR A 887 -1.86 51.26 32.49
CA THR A 887 -3.02 52.13 32.19
C THR A 887 -4.07 51.40 31.35
N HIS A 888 -5.27 51.36 31.92
CA HIS A 888 -6.51 50.91 31.29
C HIS A 888 -6.86 51.75 30.05
N TYR A 889 -7.29 51.10 28.96
CA TYR A 889 -8.33 51.70 28.12
C TYR A 889 -9.29 50.64 27.56
N GLN A 890 -10.52 50.70 28.06
CA GLN A 890 -11.67 49.93 27.61
C GLN A 890 -12.19 50.47 26.28
N GLY A 891 -12.67 49.57 25.43
CA GLY A 891 -13.02 49.85 24.03
C GLY A 891 -14.02 50.99 23.83
N ALA A 892 -13.60 51.99 23.06
CA ALA A 892 -14.47 52.83 22.24
C ALA A 892 -13.72 53.18 20.93
N ARG A 893 -14.36 52.97 19.77
CA ARG A 893 -13.79 53.24 18.45
C ARG A 893 -13.63 54.76 18.26
N VAL A 894 -12.39 55.24 18.18
CA VAL A 894 -12.07 56.66 17.93
C VAL A 894 -12.34 56.99 16.46
N GLY A 895 -13.14 58.03 16.21
CA GLY A 895 -13.51 58.45 14.86
C GLY A 895 -12.35 59.12 14.13
N ARG A 896 -12.30 58.97 12.80
CA ARG A 896 -11.21 59.49 11.94
C ARG A 896 -10.88 60.98 12.15
N ASN A 897 -11.85 61.80 12.56
CA ASN A 897 -11.67 63.24 12.76
C ASN A 897 -11.49 63.66 14.23
N ASP A 898 -11.49 62.74 15.18
CA ASP A 898 -11.35 63.00 16.61
C ASP A 898 -9.88 63.23 17.00
N PRO A 899 -9.61 63.88 18.15
CA PRO A 899 -8.25 64.01 18.67
C PRO A 899 -7.60 62.65 18.87
N CYS A 900 -6.33 62.53 18.48
CA CYS A 900 -5.62 61.27 18.56
C CYS A 900 -5.35 60.88 20.03
N PRO A 901 -5.65 59.63 20.46
CA PRO A 901 -5.51 59.21 21.86
C PRO A 901 -4.09 59.25 22.41
N CYS A 902 -3.09 59.30 21.53
CA CYS A 902 -1.68 59.44 21.90
C CYS A 902 -1.31 60.81 22.50
N GLY A 903 -2.28 61.73 22.65
CA GLY A 903 -2.03 63.05 23.25
C GLY A 903 -1.32 64.06 22.34
N SER A 904 -1.10 63.74 21.06
CA SER A 904 -0.35 64.59 20.11
C SER A 904 -1.04 65.89 19.70
N GLY A 905 -2.28 66.13 20.13
CA GLY A 905 -3.10 67.29 19.74
C GLY A 905 -3.60 67.31 18.29
N LYS A 906 -3.21 66.32 17.46
CA LYS A 906 -3.65 66.18 16.05
C LYS A 906 -4.89 65.28 15.94
N LYS A 907 -5.66 65.43 14.85
CA LYS A 907 -6.77 64.51 14.52
C LYS A 907 -6.24 63.11 14.16
N PHE A 908 -6.97 62.05 14.51
CA PHE A 908 -6.54 60.65 14.34
C PHE A 908 -6.08 60.35 12.91
N LYS A 909 -6.84 60.74 11.88
CA LYS A 909 -6.45 60.56 10.45
C LYS A 909 -5.17 61.27 9.99
N ARG A 910 -4.61 62.18 10.80
CA ARG A 910 -3.35 62.90 10.51
C ARG A 910 -2.22 62.50 11.44
N CYS A 911 -2.44 61.46 12.25
CA CYS A 911 -1.45 60.91 13.15
C CYS A 911 -1.45 59.38 12.98
N HIS A 912 -2.16 58.64 13.82
CA HIS A 912 -2.16 57.18 13.80
C HIS A 912 -3.13 56.54 12.80
N GLY A 913 -4.01 57.33 12.16
CA GLY A 913 -4.92 56.89 11.10
C GLY A 913 -4.58 57.45 9.72
N ALA A 914 -3.34 57.92 9.53
CA ALA A 914 -2.81 58.46 8.27
C ALA A 914 -2.38 57.35 7.31
#